data_AF-A0A1Q5GN06-F1
#
_entry.id   AF-A0A1Q5GN06-F1
#
_cell.length_a   1.000
_cell.length_b   1.000
_cell.length_c   1.000
_cell.angle_alpha   90.00
_cell.angle_beta   90.00
_cell.angle_gamma   90.00
#
_symmetry.space_group_name_H-M   'P 1'
#
loop_
_entity.id
_entity.type
_entity.pdbx_description
1 polymer ?
#
loop_
_entity_poly.entity_id
_entity_poly.type
_entity_poly.pdbx_seq_one_letter_code
_entity_poly.pdbx_strand_id
1 'polypeptide(L)'
;MSGGTAPRLSVGDWCLIRVPMLPAVPRVDPADVHAHEAAGRLLDLAVGYASTYGRSSGPDGEWRADRTLRAVYAARARHRPTPFGLFAFSARADLVDDPGPTRVDLETDVVVHPVDVPRRIDEWFANPTLAADAGRWMYLRPDRGAASSAPDTPALRLIAQRRTTGPRGAADWIGELGREEFDRCVEQQVLLPVHTPGPFVDTPRLDRPRLSAAIPQPHAVTVGALMATERPFRPDQFADAFSAVRPAVDRTAATALVAGAARLLGMTWPWDRLASLRNHLESMVSGGAVPLSWLLSAPVDHPLGSWRREPAPPVGTEPPPGPARRLFVPAEDRDGVLVDWWRTAQDVDRWRPRRTSRAGGPAGPVAAVEPPNGMVCGAVLANPVSGTDVWLKMALSGLWHGPGARLADVVALPAPPERVDPDRLTVELGWTPVDGRAPLTRRPAGPLPRLNLNLPARPGDIGLADLAVTVLDGRLHLVHRPDGRLVELRFDSPLNLDQPTNPWVVRLLGMVAVEGNATGRMIDPAFQLPPGSVVPRITGGRCLFARRGVVLDAGHRADLLALADDPGALAGVLGEVGLGPVVEVTERSADLTLRVDVTDADHRRWLVRRLRRSDRLVLQEALPVATPVTSRLGDHAHDVWVPWVRADLPATARLASTRIVRRPPAADPEWTSWYVYAPDRIVETWLARAEVLALMDRGELFHIRYRDDRPHLRLRLRLPAATPELLADLRAHLAAWSPHHPCPVETHPWVPEDHRYGGRDARAATVAHFCADSAWWIRRLARTPEVTARYVLAVTRIATWCHQLAGPDAVAFLARLRGLDPRLPSSRDQREWMASYRIARPQLEDRFATESRVPEPTLAYLTGLEPDARLLALNSLIHMTVNRGLPLNQAVSREPEIVMAAARLLRARTARSVDAGRAGRSSAERVATPATACPTRTPDRDGADV
;
A
#
# COMPACT_ATOMS: atom_id res chain seq x y z
N MET A 1 -3.07 32.17 -6.40
CA MET A 1 -2.18 31.89 -5.27
C MET A 1 -2.99 31.15 -4.23
N SER A 2 -2.80 29.83 -4.12
CA SER A 2 -3.54 28.95 -3.20
C SER A 2 -2.74 28.77 -1.92
N GLY A 3 -3.37 29.04 -0.78
CA GLY A 3 -2.79 28.83 0.54
C GLY A 3 -2.22 27.42 0.67
N GLY A 4 -0.92 27.35 1.00
CA GLY A 4 -0.26 26.11 1.34
C GLY A 4 -0.94 25.53 2.56
N THR A 5 -1.59 24.38 2.38
CA THR A 5 -1.95 23.52 3.50
C THR A 5 -0.63 23.12 4.17
N ALA A 6 -0.56 23.24 5.50
CA ALA A 6 0.62 22.86 6.29
C ALA A 6 1.09 21.44 5.90
N PRO A 7 2.41 21.14 6.00
CA PRO A 7 2.90 19.81 5.68
C PRO A 7 2.17 18.76 6.54
N ARG A 8 1.53 17.79 5.88
CA ARG A 8 0.79 16.69 6.53
C ARG A 8 1.69 15.78 7.37
N LEU A 9 2.96 15.68 6.97
CA LEU A 9 4.00 14.91 7.65
C LEU A 9 4.87 15.83 8.50
N SER A 10 5.15 15.40 9.73
CA SER A 10 6.02 16.09 10.68
C SER A 10 7.24 15.24 10.99
N VAL A 11 8.37 15.91 11.21
CA VAL A 11 9.63 15.29 11.61
C VAL A 11 9.66 15.15 13.14
N GLY A 12 10.26 14.07 13.64
CA GLY A 12 10.60 13.97 15.07
C GLY A 12 11.83 14.83 15.44
N ASP A 13 12.39 14.61 16.62
CA ASP A 13 13.62 15.28 17.09
C ASP A 13 14.90 14.47 16.87
N TRP A 14 14.79 13.33 16.18
CA TRP A 14 15.90 12.40 15.97
C TRP A 14 15.92 11.87 14.54
N CYS A 15 17.07 11.38 14.11
CA CYS A 15 17.21 10.53 12.94
C CYS A 15 18.26 9.43 13.19
N LEU A 16 18.26 8.40 12.36
CA LEU A 16 19.36 7.44 12.33
C LEU A 16 20.38 7.91 11.29
N ILE A 17 21.62 8.13 11.70
CA ILE A 17 22.72 8.45 10.78
C ILE A 17 23.58 7.20 10.57
N ARG A 18 23.99 6.97 9.33
CA ARG A 18 24.90 5.88 8.97
C ARG A 18 26.13 6.47 8.32
N VAL A 19 27.29 5.99 8.73
CA VAL A 19 28.59 6.61 8.43
C VAL A 19 29.59 5.54 8.04
N PRO A 20 30.26 5.64 6.88
CA PRO A 20 31.33 4.71 6.50
C PRO A 20 32.50 4.77 7.50
N MET A 21 33.12 3.63 7.78
CA MET A 21 34.24 3.54 8.74
C MET A 21 35.48 4.29 8.30
N LEU A 22 35.70 4.42 6.99
CA LEU A 22 36.78 5.22 6.44
C LEU A 22 36.26 6.59 5.98
N PRO A 23 37.06 7.66 6.13
CA PRO A 23 36.67 8.98 5.71
C PRO A 23 36.60 9.06 4.18
N ALA A 24 35.62 9.81 3.68
CA ALA A 24 35.52 10.17 2.27
C ALA A 24 36.61 11.19 1.88
N VAL A 25 36.98 12.07 2.82
CA VAL A 25 38.10 13.02 2.67
C VAL A 25 39.11 12.74 3.79
N PRO A 26 40.19 11.99 3.53
CA PRO A 26 41.24 11.77 4.52
C PRO A 26 41.88 13.11 4.93
N ARG A 27 42.07 13.34 6.24
CA ARG A 27 42.85 14.46 6.78
C ARG A 27 44.15 14.01 7.44
N VAL A 28 44.57 12.78 7.14
CA VAL A 28 45.77 12.20 7.70
C VAL A 28 46.98 12.90 7.10
N ASP A 29 47.84 13.46 7.96
CA ASP A 29 49.16 13.91 7.54
C ASP A 29 49.87 12.71 6.87
N PRO A 30 50.39 12.83 5.63
CA PRO A 30 51.19 11.77 5.01
C PRO A 30 52.33 11.24 5.90
N ALA A 31 52.80 12.02 6.87
CA ALA A 31 53.79 11.62 7.86
C ALA A 31 53.24 10.86 9.08
N ASP A 32 51.92 10.86 9.32
CA ASP A 32 51.28 10.08 10.40
C ASP A 32 51.07 8.62 9.95
N VAL A 33 52.15 7.84 10.11
CA VAL A 33 52.21 6.41 9.79
C VAL A 33 51.17 5.62 10.59
N HIS A 34 50.90 5.99 11.85
CA HIS A 34 49.98 5.26 12.71
C HIS A 34 48.52 5.38 12.24
N ALA A 35 48.11 6.56 11.76
CA ALA A 35 46.77 6.75 11.21
C ALA A 35 46.58 6.03 9.86
N HIS A 36 47.62 5.99 9.00
CA HIS A 36 47.59 5.22 7.76
C HIS A 36 47.50 3.70 8.02
N GLU A 37 48.29 3.18 8.96
CA GLU A 37 48.22 1.79 9.38
C GLU A 37 46.84 1.44 9.97
N ALA A 38 46.27 2.31 10.80
CA ALA A 38 44.95 2.10 11.39
C ALA A 38 43.85 2.02 10.31
N ALA A 39 43.88 2.92 9.32
CA ALA A 39 42.96 2.88 8.17
C ALA A 39 43.12 1.58 7.35
N GLY A 40 44.37 1.13 7.15
CA GLY A 40 44.67 -0.14 6.49
C GLY A 40 44.10 -1.34 7.25
N ARG A 41 44.34 -1.42 8.57
CA ARG A 41 43.80 -2.49 9.43
C ARG A 41 42.28 -2.50 9.47
N LEU A 42 41.62 -1.34 9.49
CA LEU A 42 40.16 -1.23 9.40
C LEU A 42 39.63 -1.82 8.10
N LEU A 43 40.27 -1.47 6.98
CA LEU A 43 39.90 -2.00 5.67
C LEU A 43 40.10 -3.51 5.61
N ASP A 44 41.24 -4.01 6.06
CA ASP A 44 41.56 -5.43 6.02
C ASP A 44 40.60 -6.25 6.90
N LEU A 45 40.21 -5.72 8.05
CA LEU A 45 39.19 -6.31 8.93
C LEU A 45 37.81 -6.35 8.24
N ALA A 46 37.39 -5.26 7.58
CA ALA A 46 36.12 -5.21 6.85
C ALA A 46 36.12 -6.14 5.62
N VAL A 47 37.22 -6.23 4.89
CA VAL A 47 37.41 -7.19 3.77
C VAL A 47 37.43 -8.62 4.28
N GLY A 48 38.06 -8.89 5.43
CA GLY A 48 38.08 -10.19 6.10
C GLY A 48 36.67 -10.64 6.52
N TYR A 49 35.87 -9.73 7.07
CA TYR A 49 34.45 -9.96 7.36
C TYR A 49 33.67 -10.30 6.08
N ALA A 50 33.75 -9.46 5.04
CA ALA A 50 33.05 -9.69 3.77
C ALA A 50 33.46 -11.00 3.12
N SER A 51 34.73 -11.39 3.21
CA SER A 51 35.24 -12.64 2.67
C SER A 51 34.75 -13.86 3.46
N THR A 52 34.68 -13.77 4.79
CA THR A 52 34.21 -14.85 5.66
C THR A 52 32.71 -15.08 5.51
N TYR A 53 31.93 -14.00 5.52
CA TYR A 53 30.47 -14.04 5.36
C TYR A 53 30.05 -14.28 3.90
N GLY A 54 30.81 -13.78 2.92
CA GLY A 54 30.52 -13.88 1.49
C GLY A 54 30.86 -15.24 0.86
N ARG A 55 31.85 -15.98 1.39
CA ARG A 55 32.16 -17.36 0.96
C ARG A 55 31.01 -18.34 1.20
N SER A 56 30.06 -18.01 2.08
CA SER A 56 28.86 -18.80 2.36
C SER A 56 27.67 -18.52 1.44
N SER A 57 27.71 -17.50 0.57
CA SER A 57 26.49 -17.00 -0.10
C SER A 57 26.59 -16.69 -1.61
N GLY A 58 27.63 -17.13 -2.33
CA GLY A 58 27.70 -16.93 -3.79
C GLY A 58 28.59 -17.95 -4.53
N PRO A 59 28.28 -18.31 -5.80
CA PRO A 59 29.04 -19.30 -6.57
C PRO A 59 30.38 -18.80 -7.15
N ASP A 60 30.64 -17.49 -7.14
CA ASP A 60 31.71 -16.92 -7.96
C ASP A 60 33.01 -16.66 -7.16
N GLY A 61 33.88 -17.67 -7.15
CA GLY A 61 35.23 -17.64 -6.54
C GLY A 61 36.30 -16.84 -7.30
N GLU A 62 35.93 -15.84 -8.11
CA GLU A 62 36.81 -15.17 -9.08
C GLU A 62 37.53 -13.88 -8.58
N TRP A 63 37.33 -13.46 -7.33
CA TRP A 63 37.88 -12.21 -6.76
C TRP A 63 39.39 -12.24 -6.44
N ARG A 64 40.19 -13.03 -7.17
CA ARG A 64 41.56 -13.45 -6.78
C ARG A 64 42.70 -12.47 -7.08
N ALA A 65 42.42 -11.26 -7.60
CA ALA A 65 43.43 -10.20 -7.65
C ALA A 65 43.27 -9.30 -6.41
N ASP A 66 44.01 -9.62 -5.35
CA ASP A 66 43.90 -9.03 -4.01
C ASP A 66 43.89 -7.48 -4.03
N ARG A 67 44.70 -6.88 -4.91
CA ARG A 67 44.81 -5.43 -5.08
C ARG A 67 43.53 -4.74 -5.59
N THR A 68 42.92 -5.25 -6.67
CA THR A 68 41.69 -4.64 -7.23
C THR A 68 40.50 -4.84 -6.29
N LEU A 69 40.45 -5.98 -5.59
CA LEU A 69 39.44 -6.25 -4.57
C LEU A 69 39.54 -5.23 -3.42
N ARG A 70 40.76 -5.00 -2.92
CA ARG A 70 41.04 -4.04 -1.84
C ARG A 70 40.68 -2.62 -2.25
N ALA A 71 41.00 -2.19 -3.47
CA ALA A 71 40.63 -0.86 -3.98
C ALA A 71 39.11 -0.64 -4.03
N VAL A 72 38.36 -1.62 -4.54
CA VAL A 72 36.88 -1.56 -4.61
C VAL A 72 36.24 -1.55 -3.23
N TYR A 73 36.73 -2.38 -2.30
CA TYR A 73 36.25 -2.35 -0.92
C TYR A 73 36.66 -1.08 -0.17
N ALA A 74 37.80 -0.47 -0.51
CA ALA A 74 38.17 0.84 0.00
C ALA A 74 37.16 1.92 -0.45
N ALA A 75 36.79 1.92 -1.73
CA ALA A 75 35.76 2.82 -2.24
C ALA A 75 34.41 2.62 -1.53
N ARG A 76 34.01 1.36 -1.28
CA ARG A 76 32.83 1.03 -0.47
C ARG A 76 32.95 1.58 0.96
N ALA A 77 34.06 1.31 1.63
CA ALA A 77 34.30 1.69 3.03
C ALA A 77 34.40 3.21 3.25
N ARG A 78 34.58 4.00 2.18
CA ARG A 78 34.65 5.47 2.22
C ARG A 78 33.35 6.17 1.82
N HIS A 79 32.64 5.62 0.84
CA HIS A 79 31.55 6.36 0.17
C HIS A 79 30.19 5.72 0.34
N ARG A 80 30.09 4.48 0.86
CA ARG A 80 28.83 3.78 1.00
C ARG A 80 28.42 3.66 2.46
N PRO A 81 27.44 4.45 2.94
CA PRO A 81 27.00 4.44 4.34
C PRO A 81 26.06 3.27 4.68
N THR A 82 25.73 2.40 3.72
CA THR A 82 24.87 1.23 3.98
C THR A 82 25.56 0.29 4.97
N PRO A 83 24.92 -0.03 6.11
CA PRO A 83 25.52 -0.83 7.18
C PRO A 83 25.67 -2.27 6.70
N PHE A 84 26.90 -2.76 6.73
CA PHE A 84 27.26 -4.13 6.40
C PHE A 84 28.55 -4.47 7.14
N GLY A 85 28.46 -5.22 8.24
CA GLY A 85 29.61 -5.53 9.06
C GLY A 85 30.34 -4.27 9.52
N LEU A 86 31.60 -4.17 9.14
CA LEU A 86 32.52 -3.10 9.52
C LEU A 86 32.79 -2.09 8.39
N PHE A 87 31.93 -2.02 7.37
CA PHE A 87 32.08 -1.00 6.33
C PHE A 87 31.49 0.35 6.74
N ALA A 88 30.48 0.34 7.61
CA ALA A 88 29.80 1.53 8.12
C ALA A 88 29.21 1.22 9.49
N PHE A 89 29.14 2.24 10.36
CA PHE A 89 28.45 2.15 11.63
C PHE A 89 27.13 2.94 11.59
N SER A 90 26.22 2.59 12.50
CA SER A 90 24.97 3.33 12.71
C SER A 90 24.99 4.05 14.05
N ALA A 91 24.44 5.26 14.10
CA ALA A 91 24.29 6.03 15.33
C ALA A 91 22.94 6.76 15.34
N ARG A 92 22.43 7.04 16.53
CA ARG A 92 21.31 7.97 16.70
C ARG A 92 21.87 9.39 16.57
N ALA A 93 21.23 10.21 15.77
CA ALA A 93 21.53 11.63 15.65
C ALA A 93 20.38 12.49 16.17
N ASP A 94 20.73 13.63 16.75
CA ASP A 94 19.77 14.63 17.22
C ASP A 94 19.59 15.72 16.15
N LEU A 95 18.35 16.15 15.93
CA LEU A 95 18.02 17.18 14.93
C LEU A 95 18.08 18.58 15.54
N VAL A 96 18.99 19.41 15.04
CA VAL A 96 19.26 20.77 15.54
C VAL A 96 19.28 21.79 14.40
N ASP A 97 19.08 23.07 14.72
CA ASP A 97 18.99 24.13 13.68
C ASP A 97 20.36 24.59 13.15
N ASP A 98 21.42 24.48 13.96
CA ASP A 98 22.79 24.84 13.57
C ASP A 98 23.78 23.74 13.99
N PRO A 99 23.92 22.66 13.18
CA PRO A 99 24.79 21.55 13.52
C PRO A 99 26.25 21.88 13.20
N GLY A 100 27.09 21.96 14.24
CA GLY A 100 28.54 21.86 14.08
C GLY A 100 28.99 20.43 13.74
N PRO A 101 30.21 20.24 13.19
CA PRO A 101 30.74 18.91 12.95
C PRO A 101 30.90 18.13 14.26
N THR A 102 30.40 16.90 14.29
CA THR A 102 30.55 16.00 15.44
C THR A 102 31.79 15.12 15.23
N ARG A 103 32.67 15.10 16.22
CA ARG A 103 33.80 14.17 16.24
C ARG A 103 33.37 12.82 16.80
N VAL A 104 33.60 11.74 16.05
CA VAL A 104 33.34 10.36 16.47
C VAL A 104 34.67 9.62 16.56
N ASP A 105 34.90 8.95 17.69
CA ASP A 105 36.03 8.04 17.82
C ASP A 105 35.74 6.74 17.06
N LEU A 106 36.73 6.26 16.31
CA LEU A 106 36.60 5.03 15.51
C LEU A 106 36.76 3.76 16.37
N GLU A 107 37.02 3.91 17.66
CA GLU A 107 36.76 2.89 18.69
C GLU A 107 35.24 2.69 18.87
N THR A 108 34.60 2.30 17.78
CA THR A 108 33.18 1.95 17.75
C THR A 108 32.97 0.57 18.35
N ASP A 109 31.78 0.36 18.89
CA ASP A 109 31.36 -0.93 19.39
C ASP A 109 30.73 -1.73 18.26
N VAL A 110 30.99 -3.04 18.28
CA VAL A 110 30.49 -4.00 17.31
C VAL A 110 29.66 -5.01 18.07
N VAL A 111 28.40 -5.15 17.69
CA VAL A 111 27.60 -6.28 18.15
C VAL A 111 27.88 -7.44 17.20
N VAL A 112 28.45 -8.53 17.75
CA VAL A 112 28.61 -9.78 17.01
C VAL A 112 27.43 -10.67 17.31
N HIS A 113 26.68 -10.98 16.25
CA HIS A 113 25.49 -11.80 16.31
C HIS A 113 25.79 -13.21 15.78
N PRO A 114 25.41 -14.26 16.50
CA PRO A 114 25.48 -15.61 15.96
C PRO A 114 24.39 -15.80 14.90
N VAL A 115 24.75 -16.46 13.80
CA VAL A 115 23.87 -17.07 12.81
C VAL A 115 23.86 -18.54 13.13
N ASP A 116 22.91 -19.00 13.95
CA ASP A 116 22.76 -20.45 14.08
C ASP A 116 22.49 -21.01 12.67
N VAL A 117 23.26 -22.02 12.29
CA VAL A 117 22.85 -22.94 11.23
C VAL A 117 22.35 -24.15 12.01
N PRO A 118 21.10 -24.62 11.80
CA PRO A 118 20.57 -25.70 12.62
C PRO A 118 21.48 -26.93 12.51
N ARG A 119 22.23 -27.22 13.58
CA ARG A 119 23.09 -28.42 13.66
C ARG A 119 22.36 -29.61 14.29
N ARG A 120 21.27 -29.38 15.03
CA ARG A 120 20.32 -30.38 15.54
C ARG A 120 18.91 -29.80 15.61
N ILE A 121 17.94 -30.58 15.13
CA ILE A 121 16.51 -30.27 15.26
C ILE A 121 15.98 -31.14 16.40
N ASP A 122 15.88 -30.56 17.59
CA ASP A 122 15.39 -31.28 18.76
C ASP A 122 13.93 -30.91 19.10
N GLU A 123 13.44 -29.78 18.58
CA GLU A 123 12.10 -29.25 18.86
C GLU A 123 11.29 -28.92 17.59
N TRP A 124 9.98 -29.11 17.72
CA TRP A 124 8.98 -28.95 16.67
C TRP A 124 7.77 -28.18 17.19
N PHE A 125 7.15 -27.37 16.33
CA PHE A 125 5.92 -26.67 16.64
C PHE A 125 4.90 -26.84 15.52
N ALA A 126 3.62 -26.72 15.88
CA ALA A 126 2.53 -26.73 14.91
C ALA A 126 2.63 -25.49 14.00
N ASN A 127 2.49 -25.70 12.69
CA ASN A 127 2.51 -24.64 11.70
C ASN A 127 1.46 -23.56 12.03
N PRO A 128 1.87 -22.30 12.28
CA PRO A 128 0.98 -21.24 12.75
C PRO A 128 -0.09 -20.86 11.71
N THR A 129 0.15 -21.22 10.44
CA THR A 129 -0.75 -20.95 9.32
C THR A 129 -1.87 -21.98 9.17
N LEU A 130 -1.84 -23.06 9.97
CA LEU A 130 -2.83 -24.12 9.92
C LEU A 130 -4.23 -23.59 10.26
N ALA A 131 -5.16 -23.75 9.32
CA ALA A 131 -6.52 -23.24 9.38
C ALA A 131 -7.51 -24.22 8.74
N ALA A 132 -8.67 -24.43 9.36
CA ALA A 132 -9.74 -25.21 8.74
C ALA A 132 -10.49 -24.36 7.71
N ASP A 133 -10.65 -24.87 6.48
CA ASP A 133 -11.44 -24.25 5.41
C ASP A 133 -12.17 -25.32 4.59
N ALA A 134 -13.48 -25.13 4.38
CA ALA A 134 -14.35 -26.00 3.57
C ALA A 134 -14.17 -27.53 3.79
N GLY A 135 -13.98 -27.99 5.03
CA GLY A 135 -13.82 -29.41 5.36
C GLY A 135 -12.40 -29.98 5.15
N ARG A 136 -11.41 -29.10 4.90
CA ARG A 136 -9.99 -29.44 4.82
C ARG A 136 -9.18 -28.53 5.74
N TRP A 137 -7.94 -28.92 6.02
CA TRP A 137 -6.95 -28.06 6.67
C TRP A 137 -6.06 -27.41 5.62
N MET A 138 -6.02 -26.09 5.60
CA MET A 138 -5.14 -25.27 4.78
C MET A 138 -3.94 -24.84 5.61
N TYR A 139 -2.75 -24.83 5.01
CA TYR A 139 -1.54 -24.31 5.65
C TYR A 139 -0.52 -23.89 4.59
N LEU A 140 0.46 -23.09 4.99
CA LEU A 140 1.50 -22.60 4.12
C LEU A 140 2.79 -23.38 4.31
N ARG A 141 3.41 -23.72 3.18
CA ARG A 141 4.73 -24.35 3.14
C ARG A 141 5.83 -23.28 3.13
N PRO A 142 6.72 -23.23 4.13
CA PRO A 142 7.74 -22.16 4.24
C PRO A 142 8.74 -22.12 3.08
N ASP A 143 9.00 -23.26 2.44
CA ASP A 143 9.97 -23.47 1.35
C ASP A 143 9.42 -23.04 -0.02
N ARG A 144 8.14 -23.31 -0.29
CA ARG A 144 7.50 -23.10 -1.60
C ARG A 144 6.54 -21.92 -1.61
N GLY A 145 6.10 -21.45 -0.45
CA GLY A 145 5.16 -20.33 -0.30
C GLY A 145 3.75 -20.56 -0.86
N ALA A 146 3.46 -21.76 -1.36
CA ALA A 146 2.15 -22.15 -1.84
C ALA A 146 1.28 -22.66 -0.67
N ALA A 147 -0.03 -22.35 -0.74
CA ALA A 147 -1.01 -22.95 0.15
C ALA A 147 -1.15 -24.44 -0.19
N SER A 148 -1.00 -25.28 0.82
CA SER A 148 -1.25 -26.72 0.75
C SER A 148 -2.54 -27.05 1.52
N SER A 149 -3.11 -28.21 1.23
CA SER A 149 -4.29 -28.67 1.93
C SER A 149 -4.20 -30.15 2.30
N ALA A 150 -4.68 -30.49 3.50
CA ALA A 150 -4.78 -31.85 3.99
C ALA A 150 -6.24 -32.17 4.37
N PRO A 151 -6.68 -33.43 4.27
CA PRO A 151 -7.99 -33.85 4.76
C PRO A 151 -8.08 -33.68 6.28
N ASP A 152 -9.29 -33.52 6.82
CA ASP A 152 -9.49 -33.45 8.27
C ASP A 152 -9.23 -34.79 8.96
N THR A 153 -8.23 -34.84 9.85
CA THR A 153 -7.84 -36.04 10.59
C THR A 153 -7.72 -35.74 12.09
N PRO A 154 -7.85 -36.75 12.98
CA PRO A 154 -7.63 -36.56 14.42
C PRO A 154 -6.26 -35.95 14.75
N ALA A 155 -5.20 -36.35 14.04
CA ALA A 155 -3.85 -35.81 14.19
C ALA A 155 -3.80 -34.31 13.91
N LEU A 156 -4.41 -33.84 12.80
CA LEU A 156 -4.43 -32.41 12.47
C LEU A 156 -5.26 -31.59 13.46
N ARG A 157 -6.39 -32.12 13.94
CA ARG A 157 -7.17 -31.46 15.00
C ARG A 157 -6.35 -31.30 16.28
N LEU A 158 -5.60 -32.33 16.67
CA LEU A 158 -4.70 -32.28 17.83
C LEU A 158 -3.59 -31.24 17.62
N ILE A 159 -2.90 -31.27 16.47
CA ILE A 159 -1.85 -30.30 16.14
C ILE A 159 -2.41 -28.86 16.16
N ALA A 160 -3.60 -28.64 15.61
CA ALA A 160 -4.26 -27.34 15.63
C ALA A 160 -4.60 -26.86 17.05
N GLN A 161 -5.03 -27.76 17.96
CA GLN A 161 -5.24 -27.44 19.37
C GLN A 161 -3.94 -27.07 20.09
N ARG A 162 -2.80 -27.61 19.65
CA ARG A 162 -1.47 -27.33 20.23
C ARG A 162 -0.78 -26.11 19.61
N ARG A 163 -1.42 -25.40 18.66
CA ARG A 163 -0.79 -24.31 17.87
C ARG A 163 -0.12 -23.21 18.68
N THR A 164 -0.67 -22.87 19.84
CA THR A 164 -0.17 -21.78 20.71
C THR A 164 0.57 -22.29 21.96
N THR A 165 0.82 -23.60 22.06
CA THR A 165 1.48 -24.22 23.23
C THR A 165 3.02 -24.13 23.19
N GLY A 166 3.57 -23.58 22.11
CA GLY A 166 5.02 -23.44 21.89
C GLY A 166 5.70 -24.69 21.33
N PRO A 167 7.03 -24.66 21.15
CA PRO A 167 7.81 -25.81 20.69
C PRO A 167 7.84 -26.97 21.69
N ARG A 168 7.95 -28.19 21.17
CA ARG A 168 8.02 -29.45 21.95
C ARG A 168 9.05 -30.40 21.36
N GLY A 169 9.57 -31.31 22.17
CA GLY A 169 10.52 -32.32 21.72
C GLY A 169 9.90 -33.31 20.73
N ALA A 170 10.72 -33.89 19.84
CA ALA A 170 10.24 -34.93 18.91
C ALA A 170 9.58 -36.12 19.64
N ALA A 171 10.12 -36.53 20.80
CA ALA A 171 9.56 -37.62 21.59
C ALA A 171 8.15 -37.34 22.11
N ASP A 172 7.85 -36.10 22.50
CA ASP A 172 6.52 -35.69 22.97
C ASP A 172 5.49 -35.76 21.84
N TRP A 173 5.87 -35.30 20.64
CA TRP A 173 5.02 -35.40 19.47
C TRP A 173 4.78 -36.84 19.04
N ILE A 174 5.82 -37.67 19.06
CA ILE A 174 5.72 -39.10 18.75
C ILE A 174 4.82 -39.81 19.78
N GLY A 175 4.89 -39.43 21.05
CA GLY A 175 4.02 -39.98 22.10
C GLY A 175 2.53 -39.65 21.90
N GLU A 176 2.21 -38.47 21.35
CA GLU A 176 0.83 -38.05 21.09
C GLU A 176 0.28 -38.51 19.73
N LEU A 177 1.12 -38.56 18.69
CA LEU A 177 0.70 -38.81 17.30
C LEU A 177 1.01 -40.24 16.84
N GLY A 178 2.02 -40.90 17.43
CA GLY A 178 2.68 -42.06 16.85
C GLY A 178 3.80 -41.66 15.88
N ARG A 179 4.80 -42.54 15.69
CA ARG A 179 6.01 -42.25 14.91
C ARG A 179 5.72 -41.98 13.44
N GLU A 180 4.92 -42.83 12.80
CA GLU A 180 4.57 -42.70 11.38
C GLU A 180 3.80 -41.40 11.09
N GLU A 181 2.87 -41.05 11.98
CA GLU A 181 2.07 -39.83 11.84
C GLU A 181 2.91 -38.57 12.07
N PHE A 182 3.84 -38.61 13.03
CA PHE A 182 4.81 -37.55 13.24
C PHE A 182 5.66 -37.33 11.99
N ASP A 183 6.29 -38.39 11.47
CA ASP A 183 7.14 -38.31 10.28
C ASP A 183 6.33 -37.78 9.07
N ARG A 184 5.08 -38.21 8.90
CA ARG A 184 4.16 -37.69 7.88
C ARG A 184 3.85 -36.21 8.07
N CYS A 185 3.56 -35.77 9.29
CA CYS A 185 3.25 -34.37 9.59
C CYS A 185 4.48 -33.45 9.41
N VAL A 186 5.68 -33.97 9.64
CA VAL A 186 6.96 -33.32 9.33
C VAL A 186 7.17 -33.20 7.83
N GLU A 187 6.99 -34.28 7.08
CA GLU A 187 7.12 -34.29 5.61
C GLU A 187 6.10 -33.35 4.95
N GLN A 188 4.88 -33.33 5.47
CA GLN A 188 3.82 -32.44 5.04
C GLN A 188 4.01 -30.98 5.49
N GLN A 189 4.97 -30.68 6.37
CA GLN A 189 5.24 -29.35 6.95
C GLN A 189 4.07 -28.78 7.75
N VAL A 190 3.28 -29.66 8.37
CA VAL A 190 2.28 -29.29 9.38
C VAL A 190 2.95 -29.13 10.74
N LEU A 191 4.01 -29.91 11.00
CA LEU A 191 4.97 -29.65 12.07
C LEU A 191 6.21 -29.01 11.46
N LEU A 192 6.63 -27.89 12.04
CA LEU A 192 7.80 -27.15 11.61
C LEU A 192 8.93 -27.31 12.63
N PRO A 193 10.18 -27.50 12.18
CA PRO A 193 11.34 -27.50 13.06
C PRO A 193 11.59 -26.13 13.65
N VAL A 194 12.12 -26.09 14.87
CA VAL A 194 12.81 -24.89 15.37
C VAL A 194 14.18 -24.81 14.69
N HIS A 195 14.31 -24.02 13.63
CA HIS A 195 15.51 -23.97 12.80
C HIS A 195 16.60 -23.00 13.29
N THR A 196 16.27 -21.99 14.10
CA THR A 196 17.18 -20.86 14.46
C THR A 196 16.46 -19.84 15.35
N PRO A 197 17.16 -18.95 16.09
CA PRO A 197 16.51 -17.81 16.73
C PRO A 197 15.87 -16.96 15.62
N GLY A 198 14.55 -16.82 15.72
CA GLY A 198 13.72 -16.13 14.74
C GLY A 198 14.08 -14.64 14.59
N PRO A 199 13.23 -13.83 13.95
CA PRO A 199 13.51 -12.43 13.71
C PRO A 199 13.49 -11.59 15.00
N PHE A 200 13.06 -12.17 16.12
CA PHE A 200 12.92 -11.47 17.39
C PHE A 200 14.09 -11.80 18.31
N VAL A 201 14.83 -10.77 18.70
CA VAL A 201 15.80 -10.85 19.78
C VAL A 201 14.99 -10.71 21.07
N ASP A 202 14.66 -11.84 21.69
CA ASP A 202 14.18 -11.81 23.07
C ASP A 202 15.40 -11.51 23.94
N THR A 203 15.51 -10.27 24.45
CA THR A 203 16.42 -10.02 25.59
C THR A 203 16.03 -11.02 26.68
N PRO A 204 16.97 -11.79 27.25
CA PRO A 204 16.61 -12.96 28.04
C PRO A 204 15.88 -12.52 29.32
N ARG A 205 14.54 -12.63 29.31
CA ARG A 205 13.80 -12.87 30.53
C ARG A 205 14.01 -14.35 30.89
N LEU A 206 14.96 -14.51 31.80
CA LEU A 206 15.39 -15.61 32.67
C LEU A 206 14.42 -16.75 33.06
N ASP A 207 13.44 -17.16 32.25
CA ASP A 207 12.46 -18.19 32.67
C ASP A 207 12.59 -19.55 31.94
N ARG A 208 13.55 -19.71 31.01
CA ARG A 208 13.86 -21.03 30.39
C ARG A 208 15.36 -21.35 30.36
N PRO A 209 15.92 -21.96 31.41
CA PRO A 209 17.36 -22.20 31.53
C PRO A 209 17.94 -23.25 30.57
N ARG A 210 17.12 -24.10 29.91
CA ARG A 210 17.65 -25.21 29.09
C ARG A 210 18.05 -24.85 27.65
N LEU A 211 17.45 -23.81 27.04
CA LEU A 211 17.80 -23.33 25.68
C LEU A 211 18.77 -22.14 25.71
N SER A 212 18.68 -21.29 26.73
CA SER A 212 19.53 -20.09 26.88
C SER A 212 21.03 -20.41 27.06
N ALA A 213 21.38 -21.62 27.50
CA ALA A 213 22.77 -22.01 27.73
C ALA A 213 23.49 -22.51 26.46
N ALA A 214 22.76 -22.89 25.41
CA ALA A 214 23.32 -23.49 24.19
C ALA A 214 23.44 -22.52 23.01
N ILE A 215 22.70 -21.40 23.02
CA ILE A 215 22.71 -20.39 21.97
C ILE A 215 23.64 -19.24 22.41
N PRO A 216 24.73 -18.94 21.66
CA PRO A 216 25.57 -17.80 21.97
C PRO A 216 24.73 -16.51 22.00
N GLN A 217 24.94 -15.64 22.99
CA GLN A 217 24.24 -14.36 23.04
C GLN A 217 24.98 -13.31 22.19
N PRO A 218 24.27 -12.33 21.62
CA PRO A 218 24.92 -11.14 21.08
C PRO A 218 25.80 -10.52 22.16
N HIS A 219 27.03 -10.17 21.80
CA HIS A 219 27.97 -9.51 22.70
C HIS A 219 28.58 -8.31 21.99
N ALA A 220 28.81 -7.24 22.74
CA ALA A 220 29.49 -6.05 22.27
C ALA A 220 31.00 -6.21 22.45
N VAL A 221 31.76 -5.91 21.41
CA VAL A 221 33.23 -5.86 21.41
C VAL A 221 33.69 -4.61 20.69
N THR A 222 34.82 -4.04 21.10
CA THR A 222 35.37 -2.88 20.41
C THR A 222 36.02 -3.29 19.09
N VAL A 223 36.00 -2.41 18.08
CA VAL A 223 36.74 -2.61 16.83
C VAL A 223 38.24 -2.88 17.10
N GLY A 224 38.82 -2.21 18.10
CA GLY A 224 40.22 -2.43 18.51
C GLY A 224 40.49 -3.87 18.97
N ALA A 225 39.59 -4.47 19.76
CA ALA A 225 39.70 -5.86 20.18
C ALA A 225 39.60 -6.84 19.00
N LEU A 226 38.73 -6.55 18.03
CA LEU A 226 38.61 -7.36 16.81
C LEU A 226 39.88 -7.29 15.95
N MET A 227 40.52 -6.12 15.83
CA MET A 227 41.78 -5.99 15.10
C MET A 227 42.94 -6.77 15.73
N ALA A 228 42.93 -6.92 17.06
CA ALA A 228 43.94 -7.69 17.78
C ALA A 228 43.73 -9.22 17.69
N THR A 229 42.61 -9.67 17.12
CA THR A 229 42.24 -11.08 17.03
C THR A 229 42.63 -11.65 15.66
N GLU A 230 43.34 -12.78 15.62
CA GLU A 230 43.81 -13.40 14.36
C GLU A 230 42.68 -13.88 13.44
N ARG A 231 41.57 -14.37 14.01
CA ARG A 231 40.36 -14.79 13.29
C ARG A 231 39.11 -14.20 13.96
N PRO A 232 38.81 -12.91 13.68
CA PRO A 232 37.79 -12.17 14.42
C PRO A 232 36.35 -12.58 14.07
N PHE A 233 36.13 -13.25 12.94
CA PHE A 233 34.81 -13.65 12.47
C PHE A 233 34.75 -15.13 12.13
N ARG A 234 33.57 -15.71 12.38
CA ARG A 234 33.22 -17.06 11.95
C ARG A 234 32.13 -17.03 10.88
N PRO A 235 32.02 -18.06 10.01
CA PRO A 235 30.97 -18.12 8.98
C PRO A 235 29.54 -18.13 9.53
N ASP A 236 29.38 -18.51 10.79
CA ASP A 236 28.12 -18.53 11.54
C ASP A 236 27.94 -17.25 12.38
N GLN A 237 28.51 -16.13 11.96
CA GLN A 237 28.38 -14.84 12.64
C GLN A 237 28.15 -13.70 11.64
N PHE A 238 27.36 -12.71 12.04
CA PHE A 238 27.31 -11.41 11.39
C PHE A 238 27.58 -10.30 12.40
N ALA A 239 28.05 -9.16 11.92
CA ALA A 239 28.40 -8.02 12.76
C ALA A 239 27.60 -6.79 12.36
N ASP A 240 27.20 -5.99 13.35
CA ASP A 240 26.67 -4.65 13.14
C ASP A 240 27.48 -3.67 14.01
N ALA A 241 28.16 -2.72 13.35
CA ALA A 241 28.89 -1.66 14.04
C ALA A 241 27.97 -0.50 14.42
N PHE A 242 28.17 0.07 15.59
CA PHE A 242 27.40 1.19 16.10
C PHE A 242 28.25 2.17 16.90
N SER A 243 27.70 3.37 17.14
CA SER A 243 28.28 4.35 18.05
C SER A 243 27.23 4.88 19.01
N ALA A 244 27.61 5.01 20.28
CA ALA A 244 26.79 5.67 21.30
C ALA A 244 26.87 7.21 21.23
N VAL A 245 27.87 7.75 20.52
CA VAL A 245 27.97 9.19 20.24
C VAL A 245 26.75 9.61 19.42
N ARG A 246 26.16 10.77 19.75
CA ARG A 246 25.01 11.32 19.03
C ARG A 246 25.41 12.49 18.14
N PRO A 247 25.53 12.31 16.82
CA PRO A 247 25.83 13.41 15.92
C PRO A 247 24.68 14.40 15.82
N ALA A 248 25.03 15.66 15.59
CA ALA A 248 24.07 16.70 15.23
C ALA A 248 23.79 16.66 13.71
N VAL A 249 22.51 16.70 13.33
CA VAL A 249 22.05 16.79 11.93
C VAL A 249 21.12 17.98 11.77
N ASP A 250 21.21 18.66 10.63
CA ASP A 250 20.40 19.84 10.32
C ASP A 250 18.90 19.49 10.26
N ARG A 251 18.11 20.09 11.14
CA ARG A 251 16.65 19.97 11.19
C ARG A 251 15.99 20.47 9.92
N THR A 252 16.54 21.50 9.29
CA THR A 252 16.05 22.07 8.04
C THR A 252 16.19 21.07 6.90
N ALA A 253 17.35 20.43 6.77
CA ALA A 253 17.58 19.35 5.81
C ALA A 253 16.66 18.14 6.05
N ALA A 254 16.49 17.72 7.31
CA ALA A 254 15.58 16.62 7.67
C ALA A 254 14.12 16.94 7.29
N THR A 255 13.69 18.18 7.53
CA THR A 255 12.36 18.68 7.15
C THR A 255 12.20 18.72 5.63
N ALA A 256 13.23 19.15 4.89
CA ALA A 256 13.23 19.12 3.44
C ALA A 256 13.04 17.69 2.89
N LEU A 257 13.76 16.71 3.44
CA LEU A 257 13.61 15.29 3.07
C LEU A 257 12.20 14.77 3.29
N VAL A 258 11.60 15.06 4.46
CA VAL A 258 10.21 14.63 4.76
C VAL A 258 9.19 15.35 3.87
N ALA A 259 9.40 16.62 3.56
CA ALA A 259 8.57 17.33 2.59
C ALA A 259 8.68 16.74 1.17
N GLY A 260 9.89 16.35 0.75
CA GLY A 260 10.11 15.64 -0.51
C GLY A 260 9.44 14.26 -0.53
N ALA A 261 9.50 13.52 0.58
CA ALA A 261 8.81 12.25 0.74
C ALA A 261 7.28 12.41 0.65
N ALA A 262 6.69 13.43 1.27
CA ALA A 262 5.26 13.72 1.16
C ALA A 262 4.83 13.92 -0.31
N ARG A 263 5.61 14.71 -1.07
CA ARG A 263 5.38 14.93 -2.50
C ARG A 263 5.43 13.61 -3.27
N LEU A 264 6.45 12.80 -3.02
CA LEU A 264 6.64 11.50 -3.66
C LEU A 264 5.51 10.52 -3.34
N LEU A 265 5.05 10.46 -2.09
CA LEU A 265 3.99 9.54 -1.67
C LEU A 265 2.63 9.96 -2.28
N GLY A 266 2.43 11.25 -2.53
CA GLY A 266 1.29 11.81 -3.26
C GLY A 266 1.17 11.40 -4.73
N MET A 267 2.24 10.84 -5.30
CA MET A 267 2.33 10.52 -6.73
C MET A 267 1.52 9.25 -7.10
N THR A 268 0.84 9.21 -8.26
CA THR A 268 0.17 7.98 -8.77
C THR A 268 1.01 7.35 -9.88
N TRP A 269 1.34 6.05 -9.77
CA TRP A 269 2.17 5.33 -10.75
C TRP A 269 1.34 4.32 -11.55
N PRO A 270 1.65 4.11 -12.84
CA PRO A 270 0.82 3.31 -13.75
C PRO A 270 0.97 1.78 -13.59
N TRP A 271 1.84 1.30 -12.69
CA TRP A 271 2.10 -0.13 -12.48
C TRP A 271 1.38 -0.63 -11.24
N ASP A 272 0.30 -1.38 -11.45
CA ASP A 272 -0.54 -1.90 -10.37
C ASP A 272 -0.80 -3.40 -10.56
N ARG A 273 0.07 -4.22 -9.97
CA ARG A 273 -0.07 -5.71 -9.97
C ARG A 273 -1.40 -6.16 -9.35
N LEU A 274 -1.97 -5.34 -8.48
CA LEU A 274 -3.18 -5.67 -7.73
C LEU A 274 -4.45 -5.11 -8.38
N ALA A 275 -4.36 -4.35 -9.48
CA ALA A 275 -5.53 -3.78 -10.16
C ALA A 275 -6.55 -4.85 -10.59
N SER A 276 -6.10 -5.96 -11.16
CA SER A 276 -7.00 -7.07 -11.55
C SER A 276 -7.69 -7.69 -10.34
N LEU A 277 -6.95 -7.91 -9.25
CA LEU A 277 -7.50 -8.43 -8.00
C LEU A 277 -8.52 -7.45 -7.40
N ARG A 278 -8.19 -6.15 -7.34
CA ARG A 278 -9.05 -5.09 -6.80
C ARG A 278 -10.36 -4.99 -7.57
N ASN A 279 -10.28 -4.86 -8.89
CA ASN A 279 -11.47 -4.78 -9.75
C ASN A 279 -12.36 -6.02 -9.59
N HIS A 280 -11.74 -7.21 -9.46
CA HIS A 280 -12.49 -8.43 -9.24
C HIS A 280 -13.14 -8.48 -7.86
N LEU A 281 -12.45 -8.05 -6.80
CA LEU A 281 -13.04 -7.98 -5.45
C LEU A 281 -14.19 -6.96 -5.38
N GLU A 282 -14.03 -5.78 -6.00
CA GLU A 282 -15.10 -4.79 -6.11
C GLU A 282 -16.33 -5.32 -6.86
N SER A 283 -16.11 -6.17 -7.87
CA SER A 283 -17.18 -6.82 -8.63
C SER A 283 -17.83 -7.99 -7.89
N MET A 284 -17.03 -8.84 -7.24
CA MET A 284 -17.48 -10.09 -6.63
C MET A 284 -18.16 -9.86 -5.28
N VAL A 285 -17.61 -8.97 -4.46
CA VAL A 285 -18.06 -8.73 -3.08
C VAL A 285 -18.12 -7.23 -2.82
N SER A 286 -18.85 -6.47 -3.64
CA SER A 286 -18.91 -4.99 -3.59
C SER A 286 -19.01 -4.41 -2.16
N GLY A 287 -17.88 -3.93 -1.62
CA GLY A 287 -17.75 -3.44 -0.25
C GLY A 287 -17.62 -4.52 0.84
N GLY A 288 -17.75 -5.81 0.55
CA GLY A 288 -17.42 -6.91 1.44
C GLY A 288 -15.91 -7.22 1.53
N ALA A 289 -15.57 -8.03 2.53
CA ALA A 289 -14.21 -8.56 2.73
C ALA A 289 -14.20 -10.08 2.53
N VAL A 290 -13.22 -10.61 1.80
CA VAL A 290 -13.05 -12.05 1.56
C VAL A 290 -11.92 -12.64 2.39
N PRO A 291 -12.00 -13.90 2.84
CA PRO A 291 -10.89 -14.53 3.56
C PRO A 291 -9.59 -14.47 2.78
N LEU A 292 -8.47 -14.16 3.45
CA LEU A 292 -7.15 -14.15 2.82
C LEU A 292 -6.79 -15.54 2.26
N SER A 293 -7.29 -16.61 2.87
CA SER A 293 -7.11 -17.99 2.40
C SER A 293 -7.57 -18.20 0.96
N TRP A 294 -8.66 -17.55 0.53
CA TRP A 294 -9.19 -17.69 -0.83
C TRP A 294 -8.24 -17.13 -1.89
N LEU A 295 -7.58 -16.01 -1.60
CA LEU A 295 -6.59 -15.41 -2.50
C LEU A 295 -5.35 -16.32 -2.60
N LEU A 296 -4.95 -16.94 -1.49
CA LEU A 296 -3.79 -17.83 -1.43
C LEU A 296 -4.04 -19.17 -2.13
N SER A 297 -5.27 -19.67 -2.13
CA SER A 297 -5.64 -20.95 -2.77
C SER A 297 -6.13 -20.81 -4.22
N ALA A 298 -6.52 -19.61 -4.67
CA ALA A 298 -7.06 -19.41 -6.02
C ALA A 298 -6.04 -19.73 -7.14
N PRO A 299 -6.40 -20.49 -8.19
CA PRO A 299 -5.50 -20.72 -9.33
C PRO A 299 -4.96 -19.41 -9.92
N VAL A 300 -3.75 -19.44 -10.51
CA VAL A 300 -3.12 -18.25 -11.11
C VAL A 300 -3.97 -17.64 -12.24
N ASP A 301 -4.78 -18.46 -12.92
CA ASP A 301 -5.69 -18.02 -13.97
C ASP A 301 -7.03 -17.48 -13.47
N HIS A 302 -7.33 -17.72 -12.21
CA HIS A 302 -8.48 -17.10 -11.56
C HIS A 302 -8.14 -15.64 -11.20
N PRO A 303 -9.07 -14.68 -11.33
CA PRO A 303 -8.81 -13.29 -10.96
C PRO A 303 -8.32 -13.09 -9.51
N LEU A 304 -8.78 -13.91 -8.56
CA LEU A 304 -8.26 -13.91 -7.17
C LEU A 304 -6.80 -14.39 -7.03
N GLY A 305 -6.26 -15.11 -8.01
CA GLY A 305 -4.89 -15.59 -8.05
C GLY A 305 -3.99 -14.85 -9.06
N SER A 306 -4.55 -13.91 -9.83
CA SER A 306 -3.87 -13.23 -10.94
C SER A 306 -2.65 -12.39 -10.52
N TRP A 307 -2.63 -11.93 -9.27
CA TRP A 307 -1.52 -11.22 -8.64
C TRP A 307 -0.20 -12.03 -8.60
N ARG A 308 -0.28 -13.36 -8.78
CA ARG A 308 0.90 -14.24 -8.88
C ARG A 308 1.58 -14.20 -10.25
N ARG A 309 0.90 -13.69 -11.28
CA ARG A 309 1.49 -13.55 -12.61
C ARG A 309 2.62 -12.52 -12.53
N GLU A 310 3.78 -12.87 -13.08
CA GLU A 310 4.80 -11.85 -13.29
C GLU A 310 4.21 -10.80 -14.23
N PRO A 311 4.38 -9.49 -13.93
CA PRO A 311 4.03 -8.48 -14.91
C PRO A 311 4.87 -8.76 -16.15
N ALA A 312 4.22 -9.04 -17.27
CA ALA A 312 4.94 -9.14 -18.54
C ALA A 312 5.75 -7.84 -18.70
N PRO A 313 7.07 -7.90 -19.00
CA PRO A 313 7.76 -6.71 -19.47
C PRO A 313 6.97 -6.16 -20.65
N PRO A 314 6.93 -4.83 -20.85
CA PRO A 314 6.24 -4.28 -22.00
C PRO A 314 6.85 -4.92 -23.26
N VAL A 315 6.04 -5.71 -23.96
CA VAL A 315 6.45 -6.42 -25.17
C VAL A 315 6.72 -5.35 -26.23
N GLY A 316 7.98 -5.26 -26.66
CA GLY A 316 8.45 -4.30 -27.65
C GLY A 316 9.84 -4.66 -28.19
N THR A 317 9.86 -5.76 -28.98
CA THR A 317 10.73 -6.10 -30.14
C THR A 317 12.23 -5.77 -30.16
N GLU A 318 12.98 -6.73 -30.72
CA GLU A 318 14.42 -6.77 -30.94
C GLU A 318 15.09 -5.43 -31.33
N PRO A 319 16.34 -5.18 -30.86
CA PRO A 319 17.10 -4.01 -31.28
C PRO A 319 17.50 -4.14 -32.77
N PRO A 320 17.40 -3.06 -33.58
CA PRO A 320 17.91 -3.09 -34.95
C PRO A 320 19.45 -3.14 -34.97
N PRO A 321 20.05 -3.73 -36.00
CA PRO A 321 21.51 -3.71 -36.19
C PRO A 321 21.92 -2.40 -36.88
N GLY A 322 22.88 -1.67 -36.32
CA GLY A 322 23.61 -0.62 -37.06
C GLY A 322 24.08 0.56 -36.20
N PRO A 323 25.36 0.98 -36.32
CA PRO A 323 25.92 2.07 -35.52
C PRO A 323 25.71 3.43 -36.20
N ALA A 324 25.32 4.43 -35.43
CA ALA A 324 25.43 5.84 -35.82
C ALA A 324 26.13 6.61 -34.70
N ARG A 325 27.32 7.11 -35.00
CA ARG A 325 28.18 7.89 -34.10
C ARG A 325 27.44 9.10 -33.54
N ARG A 326 27.13 9.02 -32.24
CA ARG A 326 27.35 10.01 -31.18
C ARG A 326 27.04 9.28 -29.88
N LEU A 327 28.04 9.15 -29.01
CA LEU A 327 28.08 8.24 -27.85
C LEU A 327 26.87 8.30 -26.91
N PHE A 328 26.07 9.37 -26.95
CA PHE A 328 24.88 9.56 -26.10
C PHE A 328 23.77 10.40 -26.78
N VAL A 329 23.36 10.05 -28.00
CA VAL A 329 22.15 10.66 -28.61
C VAL A 329 20.90 9.89 -28.16
N PRO A 330 19.86 10.57 -27.64
CA PRO A 330 18.60 9.92 -27.30
C PRO A 330 18.04 9.21 -28.53
N ALA A 331 17.64 7.94 -28.39
CA ALA A 331 16.78 7.33 -29.40
C ALA A 331 15.48 8.16 -29.47
N GLU A 332 15.27 8.86 -30.59
CA GLU A 332 13.97 9.44 -30.91
C GLU A 332 12.98 8.31 -31.23
N ASP A 333 11.76 8.48 -30.72
CA ASP A 333 10.56 7.67 -30.97
C ASP A 333 10.64 6.16 -30.75
N ARG A 334 10.18 5.71 -29.56
CA ARG A 334 9.35 4.50 -29.43
C ARG A 334 8.34 4.62 -28.27
N ASP A 335 7.14 4.15 -28.56
CA ASP A 335 5.93 4.15 -27.74
C ASP A 335 6.14 3.77 -26.27
N GLY A 336 5.81 4.71 -25.38
CA GLY A 336 5.69 4.46 -23.96
C GLY A 336 5.26 5.72 -23.22
N VAL A 337 4.06 5.71 -22.63
CA VAL A 337 3.51 6.81 -21.81
C VAL A 337 4.47 7.24 -20.68
N LEU A 338 5.35 6.36 -20.21
CA LEU A 338 6.37 6.68 -19.20
C LEU A 338 7.56 7.47 -19.78
N VAL A 339 8.04 7.16 -20.98
CA VAL A 339 9.28 7.73 -21.54
C VAL A 339 9.07 9.20 -21.97
N ASP A 340 7.95 9.51 -22.61
CA ASP A 340 7.56 10.90 -22.92
C ASP A 340 7.31 11.74 -21.65
N TRP A 341 6.86 11.10 -20.57
CA TRP A 341 6.49 11.74 -19.32
C TRP A 341 7.69 12.08 -18.43
N TRP A 342 8.76 11.28 -18.46
CA TRP A 342 10.04 11.58 -17.80
C TRP A 342 10.89 12.58 -18.59
N ARG A 343 10.86 12.52 -19.92
CA ARG A 343 11.60 13.48 -20.78
C ARG A 343 11.14 14.93 -20.61
N THR A 344 9.88 15.14 -20.20
CA THR A 344 9.31 16.48 -19.99
C THR A 344 9.39 17.00 -18.54
N ALA A 345 9.64 16.14 -17.55
CA ALA A 345 9.63 16.52 -16.13
C ALA A 345 11.05 16.81 -15.60
N GLN A 346 11.47 18.08 -15.60
CA GLN A 346 12.64 18.56 -14.85
C GLN A 346 12.33 18.86 -13.38
N ASP A 347 11.04 18.93 -13.03
CA ASP A 347 10.53 19.39 -11.73
C ASP A 347 9.24 18.63 -11.36
N VAL A 348 9.23 17.97 -10.19
CA VAL A 348 8.09 17.24 -9.65
C VAL A 348 6.92 18.18 -9.30
N ASP A 349 7.17 19.46 -9.05
CA ASP A 349 6.10 20.43 -8.73
C ASP A 349 5.26 20.81 -9.96
N ARG A 350 5.82 20.60 -11.15
CA ARG A 350 5.08 20.76 -12.42
C ARG A 350 4.28 19.52 -12.79
N TRP A 351 4.37 18.48 -11.97
CA TRP A 351 3.72 17.21 -12.21
C TRP A 351 2.23 17.30 -11.89
N ARG A 352 1.42 17.50 -12.92
CA ARG A 352 -0.03 17.30 -12.83
C ARG A 352 -0.33 15.86 -13.23
N PRO A 353 -1.03 15.06 -12.40
CA PRO A 353 -1.56 13.80 -12.88
C PRO A 353 -2.47 14.11 -14.07
N ARG A 354 -2.10 13.66 -15.27
CA ARG A 354 -3.06 13.60 -16.39
C ARG A 354 -4.20 12.74 -15.87
N ARG A 355 -5.39 13.33 -15.72
CA ARG A 355 -6.63 12.59 -15.50
C ARG A 355 -6.71 11.56 -16.63
N THR A 356 -6.35 10.32 -16.36
CA THR A 356 -6.65 9.22 -17.27
C THR A 356 -8.14 8.98 -17.14
N SER A 357 -8.91 9.79 -17.88
CA SER A 357 -10.31 9.52 -18.15
C SER A 357 -10.38 8.28 -19.04
N ARG A 358 -10.14 7.09 -18.49
CA ARG A 358 -10.68 5.88 -19.09
C ARG A 358 -12.19 5.95 -18.86
N ALA A 359 -12.90 6.28 -19.93
CA ALA A 359 -14.34 6.29 -19.97
C ALA A 359 -14.88 4.95 -19.41
N GLY A 360 -15.68 5.03 -18.34
CA GLY A 360 -16.59 3.94 -17.94
C GLY A 360 -16.36 3.25 -16.60
N GLY A 361 -15.33 3.58 -15.80
CA GLY A 361 -15.15 3.01 -14.46
C GLY A 361 -15.38 4.04 -13.34
N PRO A 362 -15.99 3.68 -12.19
CA PRO A 362 -16.06 4.54 -11.01
C PRO A 362 -14.71 4.48 -10.27
N ALA A 363 -13.62 4.89 -10.92
CA ALA A 363 -12.37 5.17 -10.25
C ALA A 363 -12.13 6.67 -10.36
N GLY A 364 -12.70 7.43 -9.43
CA GLY A 364 -12.16 8.76 -9.13
C GLY A 364 -10.67 8.64 -8.80
N PRO A 365 -9.88 9.73 -8.89
CA PRO A 365 -8.47 9.67 -8.50
C PRO A 365 -8.39 9.09 -7.09
N VAL A 366 -7.73 7.93 -6.95
CA VAL A 366 -7.44 7.33 -5.65
C VAL A 366 -6.71 8.40 -4.86
N ALA A 367 -7.36 8.97 -3.85
CA ALA A 367 -6.72 9.97 -3.02
C ALA A 367 -5.46 9.34 -2.42
N ALA A 368 -4.32 10.02 -2.55
CA ALA A 368 -3.10 9.57 -1.89
C ALA A 368 -3.29 9.70 -0.37
N VAL A 369 -3.70 8.62 0.29
CA VAL A 369 -3.68 8.56 1.76
C VAL A 369 -2.25 8.19 2.15
N GLU A 370 -1.57 9.16 2.76
CA GLU A 370 -0.25 8.98 3.35
C GLU A 370 -0.37 8.10 4.61
N PRO A 371 0.64 7.29 4.95
CA PRO A 371 0.60 6.40 6.11
C PRO A 371 0.76 7.16 7.43
N PRO A 372 0.42 6.56 8.58
CA PRO A 372 0.55 7.20 9.90
C PRO A 372 2.00 7.57 10.24
N ASN A 373 2.96 6.77 9.76
CA ASN A 373 4.38 6.97 9.98
C ASN A 373 5.20 6.34 8.84
N GLY A 374 6.51 6.62 8.86
CA GLY A 374 7.49 6.00 7.98
C GLY A 374 8.89 6.58 8.21
N MET A 375 9.86 6.18 7.38
CA MET A 375 11.22 6.72 7.38
C MET A 375 11.69 7.12 5.99
N VAL A 376 12.37 8.27 5.91
CA VAL A 376 12.94 8.79 4.66
C VAL A 376 14.45 8.66 4.71
N CYS A 377 15.04 8.05 3.68
CA CYS A 377 16.48 8.00 3.49
C CYS A 377 16.93 9.13 2.56
N GLY A 378 17.94 9.89 3.01
CA GLY A 378 18.57 10.91 2.19
C GLY A 378 19.98 11.22 2.60
N ALA A 379 20.59 12.21 1.95
CA ALA A 379 21.87 12.77 2.33
C ALA A 379 21.84 14.29 2.17
N VAL A 380 22.56 15.00 3.05
CA VAL A 380 22.76 16.44 2.93
C VAL A 380 23.88 16.69 1.92
N LEU A 381 23.65 17.56 0.94
CA LEU A 381 24.65 17.88 -0.07
C LEU A 381 25.65 18.91 0.47
N ALA A 382 26.93 18.74 0.16
CA ALA A 382 27.96 19.69 0.58
C ALA A 382 27.79 21.05 -0.10
N ASN A 383 27.32 21.03 -1.35
CA ASN A 383 26.99 22.21 -2.13
C ASN A 383 25.58 22.02 -2.72
N PRO A 384 24.71 23.04 -2.69
CA PRO A 384 23.42 22.96 -3.36
C PRO A 384 23.59 22.71 -4.85
N VAL A 385 22.77 21.81 -5.41
CA VAL A 385 22.76 21.48 -6.84
C VAL A 385 21.36 21.75 -7.37
N SER A 386 21.25 22.53 -8.44
CA SER A 386 19.94 22.86 -9.03
C SER A 386 18.94 23.45 -8.02
N GLY A 387 19.42 24.25 -7.06
CA GLY A 387 18.59 24.85 -5.99
C GLY A 387 18.17 23.90 -4.87
N THR A 388 18.69 22.67 -4.86
CA THR A 388 18.41 21.64 -3.85
C THR A 388 19.63 21.39 -2.97
N ASP A 389 19.43 21.18 -1.68
CA ASP A 389 20.49 20.97 -0.67
C ASP A 389 20.41 19.59 -0.02
N VAL A 390 19.34 18.83 -0.30
CA VAL A 390 19.21 17.44 0.12
C VAL A 390 18.95 16.53 -1.06
N TRP A 391 19.56 15.35 -1.03
CA TRP A 391 19.29 14.27 -1.95
C TRP A 391 18.41 13.21 -1.30
N LEU A 392 17.20 13.07 -1.83
CA LEU A 392 16.21 12.10 -1.40
C LEU A 392 16.47 10.77 -2.13
N LYS A 393 16.81 9.72 -1.38
CA LYS A 393 17.13 8.40 -1.95
C LYS A 393 15.91 7.49 -1.95
N MET A 394 15.14 7.52 -0.86
CA MET A 394 14.07 6.55 -0.62
C MET A 394 13.08 7.09 0.40
N ALA A 395 11.79 6.78 0.24
CA ALA A 395 10.79 6.95 1.28
C ALA A 395 10.12 5.61 1.57
N LEU A 396 10.18 5.16 2.82
CA LEU A 396 9.61 3.89 3.29
C LEU A 396 8.47 4.16 4.28
N SER A 397 7.25 3.80 3.92
CA SER A 397 6.10 3.95 4.78
C SER A 397 5.91 2.76 5.72
N GLY A 398 5.34 2.99 6.90
CA GLY A 398 5.04 1.94 7.88
C GLY A 398 6.28 1.34 8.57
N LEU A 399 7.46 1.93 8.34
CA LEU A 399 8.70 1.61 9.05
C LEU A 399 9.01 2.70 10.06
N TRP A 400 9.47 2.32 11.25
CA TRP A 400 9.82 3.30 12.28
C TRP A 400 11.30 3.31 12.61
N HIS A 401 11.92 2.13 12.78
CA HIS A 401 13.37 2.01 12.96
C HIS A 401 14.09 1.63 11.66
N GLY A 402 13.36 1.07 10.68
CA GLY A 402 13.83 0.75 9.34
C GLY A 402 15.10 -0.11 9.37
N PRO A 403 16.19 0.29 8.67
CA PRO A 403 17.46 -0.46 8.70
C PRO A 403 18.16 -0.41 10.07
N GLY A 404 17.75 0.49 10.98
CA GLY A 404 18.24 0.58 12.35
C GLY A 404 17.53 -0.34 13.34
N ALA A 405 16.47 -1.05 12.94
CA ALA A 405 15.67 -1.89 13.84
C ALA A 405 16.51 -2.92 14.62
N ARG A 406 17.52 -3.52 13.97
CA ARG A 406 18.47 -4.48 14.61
C ARG A 406 19.26 -3.88 15.76
N LEU A 407 19.54 -2.59 15.70
CA LEU A 407 20.35 -1.85 16.67
C LEU A 407 19.50 -0.96 17.57
N ALA A 408 18.17 -1.06 17.52
CA ALA A 408 17.28 -0.11 18.19
C ALA A 408 17.54 -0.03 19.71
N ASP A 409 17.77 -1.16 20.37
CA ASP A 409 18.06 -1.20 21.81
C ASP A 409 19.44 -0.61 22.13
N VAL A 410 20.45 -0.94 21.32
CA VAL A 410 21.86 -0.59 21.58
C VAL A 410 22.16 0.88 21.23
N VAL A 411 21.49 1.40 20.21
CA VAL A 411 21.58 2.80 19.76
C VAL A 411 20.52 3.68 20.45
N ALA A 412 19.70 3.10 21.32
CA ALA A 412 18.62 3.77 22.06
C ALA A 412 17.68 4.57 21.12
N LEU A 413 17.20 3.91 20.06
CA LEU A 413 16.22 4.49 19.14
C LEU A 413 14.85 4.60 19.84
N PRO A 414 14.19 5.78 19.79
CA PRO A 414 12.88 5.96 20.40
C PRO A 414 11.84 4.98 19.85
N ALA A 415 10.98 4.46 20.71
CA ALA A 415 9.80 3.70 20.29
C ALA A 415 8.89 4.57 19.40
N PRO A 416 8.09 3.96 18.49
CA PRO A 416 7.09 4.71 17.74
C PRO A 416 6.11 5.38 18.72
N PRO A 417 5.67 6.62 18.46
CA PRO A 417 4.67 7.26 19.30
C PRO A 417 3.41 6.39 19.32
N GLU A 418 2.98 6.00 20.51
CA GLU A 418 1.73 5.26 20.68
C GLU A 418 0.57 6.14 20.23
N ARG A 419 0.02 5.82 19.06
CA ARG A 419 -1.25 6.37 18.60
C ARG A 419 -2.25 5.25 18.52
N VAL A 420 -3.13 5.22 19.52
CA VAL A 420 -4.22 4.25 19.61
C VAL A 420 -5.36 4.74 18.71
N ASP A 421 -5.43 4.21 17.49
CA ASP A 421 -6.70 4.17 16.77
C ASP A 421 -7.44 2.91 17.25
N PRO A 422 -8.53 3.03 18.04
CA PRO A 422 -9.25 1.88 18.57
C PRO A 422 -9.88 1.01 17.47
N ASP A 423 -9.99 1.53 16.25
CA ASP A 423 -10.60 0.86 15.10
C ASP A 423 -9.57 0.24 14.15
N ARG A 424 -8.28 0.36 14.47
CA ARG A 424 -7.17 -0.36 13.83
C ARG A 424 -6.55 -1.38 14.76
N LEU A 425 -5.92 -2.37 14.15
CA LEU A 425 -5.12 -3.39 14.82
C LEU A 425 -3.73 -3.40 14.18
N THR A 426 -2.74 -2.87 14.88
CA THR A 426 -1.34 -2.96 14.45
C THR A 426 -0.80 -4.35 14.80
N VAL A 427 -0.26 -5.04 13.80
CA VAL A 427 0.22 -6.42 13.91
C VAL A 427 1.65 -6.51 13.39
N GLU A 428 2.53 -7.18 14.12
CA GLU A 428 3.88 -7.48 13.61
C GLU A 428 3.92 -8.72 12.72
N LEU A 429 4.54 -8.63 11.55
CA LEU A 429 4.77 -9.80 10.70
C LEU A 429 5.94 -10.65 11.21
N GLY A 430 5.66 -11.82 11.76
CA GLY A 430 6.66 -12.80 12.16
C GLY A 430 7.07 -13.72 11.01
N TRP A 431 8.12 -13.34 10.29
CA TRP A 431 8.67 -14.14 9.20
C TRP A 431 10.20 -13.98 9.10
N THR A 432 10.88 -15.09 8.80
CA THR A 432 12.31 -15.14 8.50
C THR A 432 12.53 -16.01 7.26
N PRO A 433 13.27 -15.54 6.24
CA PRO A 433 13.61 -16.38 5.10
C PRO A 433 14.49 -17.56 5.52
N VAL A 434 14.38 -18.68 4.82
CA VAL A 434 15.17 -19.90 5.08
C VAL A 434 16.50 -19.91 4.32
N ASP A 435 17.04 -18.73 4.01
CA ASP A 435 18.26 -18.53 3.24
C ASP A 435 19.21 -17.54 3.96
N GLY A 436 20.33 -17.19 3.32
CA GLY A 436 21.34 -16.27 3.88
C GLY A 436 20.85 -14.85 4.19
N ARG A 437 19.60 -14.50 3.87
CA ARG A 437 18.96 -13.22 4.22
C ARG A 437 18.32 -13.23 5.60
N ALA A 438 18.25 -14.38 6.29
CA ALA A 438 17.64 -14.49 7.62
C ALA A 438 18.10 -13.42 8.62
N PRO A 439 19.41 -13.08 8.71
CA PRO A 439 19.91 -12.02 9.60
C PRO A 439 19.29 -10.63 9.38
N LEU A 440 18.79 -10.33 8.18
CA LEU A 440 18.19 -9.03 7.84
C LEU A 440 16.80 -8.84 8.44
N THR A 441 16.19 -9.90 8.98
CA THR A 441 14.88 -9.83 9.64
C THR A 441 14.95 -9.56 11.14
N ARG A 442 16.15 -9.60 11.75
CA ARG A 442 16.32 -9.44 13.19
C ARG A 442 15.87 -8.06 13.68
N ARG A 443 15.25 -8.03 14.86
CA ARG A 443 14.78 -6.83 15.57
C ARG A 443 14.34 -7.18 17.00
N PRO A 444 14.22 -6.21 17.91
CA PRO A 444 13.68 -6.45 19.25
C PRO A 444 12.25 -6.98 19.23
N ALA A 445 11.90 -7.81 20.21
CA ALA A 445 10.54 -8.27 20.41
C ALA A 445 9.63 -7.14 20.93
N GLY A 446 8.57 -6.80 20.20
CA GLY A 446 7.54 -5.87 20.65
C GLY A 446 6.38 -6.55 21.41
N PRO A 447 5.54 -5.75 22.11
CA PRO A 447 4.34 -6.23 22.79
C PRO A 447 3.14 -6.43 21.85
N LEU A 448 3.28 -6.07 20.56
CA LEU A 448 2.20 -6.17 19.59
C LEU A 448 1.83 -7.64 19.30
N PRO A 449 0.55 -7.91 18.95
CA PRO A 449 0.17 -9.21 18.41
C PRO A 449 0.95 -9.49 17.13
N ARG A 450 1.34 -10.75 16.92
CA ARG A 450 2.09 -11.16 15.72
C ARG A 450 1.23 -11.95 14.74
N LEU A 451 1.54 -11.83 13.46
CA LEU A 451 1.16 -12.76 12.41
C LEU A 451 2.38 -13.62 12.07
N ASN A 452 2.48 -14.79 12.68
CA ASN A 452 3.62 -15.68 12.45
C ASN A 452 3.37 -16.60 11.25
N LEU A 453 4.32 -16.64 10.31
CA LEU A 453 4.23 -17.47 9.10
C LEU A 453 5.04 -18.76 9.21
N ASN A 454 6.23 -18.69 9.79
CA ASN A 454 7.12 -19.83 9.99
C ASN A 454 7.80 -19.79 11.37
N LEU A 455 7.12 -19.19 12.34
CA LEU A 455 7.56 -19.06 13.74
C LEU A 455 6.48 -19.59 14.68
N PRO A 456 6.83 -20.06 15.89
CA PRO A 456 5.84 -20.51 16.86
C PRO A 456 4.82 -19.41 17.19
N ALA A 457 3.53 -19.74 17.19
CA ALA A 457 2.47 -18.81 17.62
C ALA A 457 2.41 -18.71 19.15
N ARG A 458 2.08 -17.54 19.67
CA ARG A 458 1.84 -17.28 21.09
C ARG A 458 0.35 -17.03 21.35
N PRO A 459 -0.13 -17.18 22.60
CA PRO A 459 -1.44 -16.67 22.98
C PRO A 459 -1.57 -15.17 22.63
N GLY A 460 -2.67 -14.79 21.97
CA GLY A 460 -2.92 -13.41 21.53
C GLY A 460 -2.33 -13.03 20.16
N ASP A 461 -1.50 -13.89 19.55
CA ASP A 461 -1.09 -13.73 18.15
C ASP A 461 -2.28 -14.01 17.22
N ILE A 462 -2.30 -13.35 16.05
CA ILE A 462 -3.35 -13.53 15.04
C ILE A 462 -2.96 -14.62 14.04
N GLY A 463 -3.93 -15.45 13.65
CA GLY A 463 -3.76 -16.44 12.59
C GLY A 463 -4.07 -15.88 11.21
N LEU A 464 -3.58 -16.54 10.15
CA LEU A 464 -4.00 -16.22 8.77
C LEU A 464 -5.51 -16.40 8.57
N ALA A 465 -6.13 -17.34 9.29
CA ALA A 465 -7.57 -17.56 9.26
C ALA A 465 -8.36 -16.34 9.75
N ASP A 466 -7.75 -15.51 10.60
CA ASP A 466 -8.38 -14.33 11.18
C ASP A 466 -8.29 -13.12 10.25
N LEU A 467 -7.67 -13.25 9.06
CA LEU A 467 -7.50 -12.17 8.11
C LEU A 467 -8.43 -12.29 6.90
N ALA A 468 -8.98 -11.15 6.50
CA ALA A 468 -9.69 -10.94 5.25
C ALA A 468 -9.08 -9.77 4.47
N VAL A 469 -9.38 -9.70 3.18
CA VAL A 469 -9.00 -8.61 2.29
C VAL A 469 -10.27 -7.91 1.80
N THR A 470 -10.30 -6.59 1.91
CA THR A 470 -11.39 -5.74 1.44
C THR A 470 -10.86 -4.67 0.50
N VAL A 471 -11.75 -4.07 -0.30
CA VAL A 471 -11.44 -2.83 -1.01
C VAL A 471 -12.15 -1.67 -0.32
N LEU A 472 -11.39 -0.65 0.08
CA LEU A 472 -11.88 0.61 0.65
C LEU A 472 -11.17 1.77 -0.07
N ASP A 473 -11.91 2.81 -0.45
CA ASP A 473 -11.37 3.99 -1.14
C ASP A 473 -10.49 3.65 -2.37
N GLY A 474 -10.84 2.56 -3.07
CA GLY A 474 -10.11 2.08 -4.25
C GLY A 474 -8.75 1.44 -3.94
N ARG A 475 -8.56 0.93 -2.72
CA ARG A 475 -7.34 0.24 -2.26
C ARG A 475 -7.65 -1.02 -1.48
N LEU A 476 -6.74 -1.98 -1.52
CA LEU A 476 -6.79 -3.21 -0.75
C LEU A 476 -6.34 -2.98 0.69
N HIS A 477 -7.12 -3.49 1.63
CA HIS A 477 -6.83 -3.45 3.07
C HIS A 477 -6.98 -4.83 3.69
N LEU A 478 -6.14 -5.11 4.69
CA LEU A 478 -6.31 -6.26 5.58
C LEU A 478 -7.34 -5.93 6.66
N VAL A 479 -8.18 -6.91 7.01
CA VAL A 479 -9.23 -6.80 8.02
C VAL A 479 -9.13 -7.98 8.97
N HIS A 480 -9.21 -7.70 10.27
CA HIS A 480 -9.31 -8.72 11.30
C HIS A 480 -10.75 -9.21 11.36
N ARG A 481 -10.98 -10.44 10.91
CA ARG A 481 -12.32 -11.04 10.76
C ARG A 481 -13.13 -11.12 12.06
N PRO A 482 -12.53 -11.41 13.23
CA PRO A 482 -13.30 -11.52 14.47
C PRO A 482 -13.98 -10.21 14.91
N ASP A 483 -13.38 -9.05 14.66
CA ASP A 483 -13.86 -7.77 15.20
C ASP A 483 -13.96 -6.61 14.19
N GLY A 484 -13.66 -6.87 12.91
CA GLY A 484 -13.82 -5.92 11.81
C GLY A 484 -12.77 -4.81 11.74
N ARG A 485 -11.77 -4.80 12.63
CA ARG A 485 -10.73 -3.75 12.61
C ARG A 485 -9.84 -3.87 11.39
N LEU A 486 -9.41 -2.74 10.85
CA LEU A 486 -8.39 -2.73 9.80
C LEU A 486 -7.05 -3.14 10.39
N VAL A 487 -6.33 -4.03 9.71
CA VAL A 487 -5.03 -4.53 10.15
C VAL A 487 -3.93 -3.71 9.50
N GLU A 488 -3.10 -3.11 10.33
CA GLU A 488 -1.87 -2.45 9.91
C GLU A 488 -0.69 -3.40 10.14
N LEU A 489 -0.11 -3.90 9.06
CA LEU A 489 1.03 -4.82 9.14
C LEU A 489 2.33 -4.04 9.33
N ARG A 490 3.01 -4.27 10.46
CA ARG A 490 4.33 -3.76 10.77
C ARG A 490 5.39 -4.82 10.45
N PHE A 491 6.37 -4.45 9.64
CA PHE A 491 7.53 -5.29 9.36
C PHE A 491 8.78 -4.43 9.33
N ASP A 492 9.40 -4.24 10.50
CA ASP A 492 10.55 -3.35 10.64
C ASP A 492 11.85 -4.04 10.23
N SER A 493 12.04 -4.21 8.93
CA SER A 493 13.21 -4.84 8.33
C SER A 493 13.50 -4.23 6.96
N PRO A 494 14.78 -4.14 6.54
CA PRO A 494 15.16 -3.66 5.22
C PRO A 494 14.76 -4.61 4.08
N LEU A 495 14.22 -5.80 4.37
CA LEU A 495 13.77 -6.72 3.32
C LEU A 495 12.50 -6.20 2.63
N ASN A 496 12.57 -6.10 1.31
CA ASN A 496 11.38 -5.88 0.50
C ASN A 496 10.54 -7.17 0.44
N LEU A 497 9.29 -7.10 0.91
CA LEU A 497 8.39 -8.23 1.00
C LEU A 497 7.86 -8.72 -0.37
N ASP A 498 7.75 -7.86 -1.39
CA ASP A 498 7.29 -8.23 -2.75
C ASP A 498 8.41 -8.78 -3.66
N GLN A 499 9.56 -9.17 -3.10
CA GLN A 499 10.59 -9.82 -3.92
C GLN A 499 10.12 -11.19 -4.44
N PRO A 500 10.40 -11.54 -5.71
CA PRO A 500 10.00 -12.85 -6.28
C PRO A 500 10.55 -14.06 -5.54
N THR A 501 11.71 -13.90 -4.88
CA THR A 501 12.36 -14.92 -4.04
C THR A 501 11.66 -15.16 -2.71
N ASN A 502 10.69 -14.34 -2.33
CA ASN A 502 9.92 -14.53 -1.10
C ASN A 502 8.71 -15.43 -1.34
N PRO A 503 8.24 -16.17 -0.31
CA PRO A 503 6.99 -16.93 -0.36
C PRO A 503 5.81 -16.07 -0.82
N TRP A 504 4.85 -16.65 -1.56
CA TRP A 504 3.74 -15.89 -2.12
C TRP A 504 2.87 -15.17 -1.08
N VAL A 505 2.67 -15.75 0.11
CA VAL A 505 1.97 -15.05 1.20
C VAL A 505 2.70 -13.79 1.65
N VAL A 506 4.04 -13.84 1.72
CA VAL A 506 4.89 -12.73 2.15
C VAL A 506 4.80 -11.63 1.11
N ARG A 507 4.83 -12.02 -0.18
CA ARG A 507 4.64 -11.11 -1.31
C ARG A 507 3.26 -10.46 -1.29
N LEU A 508 2.19 -11.23 -1.13
CA LEU A 508 0.82 -10.69 -1.08
C LEU A 508 0.62 -9.76 0.10
N LEU A 509 1.04 -10.15 1.31
CA LEU A 509 0.99 -9.31 2.51
C LEU A 509 1.80 -8.03 2.31
N GLY A 510 2.99 -8.14 1.70
CA GLY A 510 3.82 -7.02 1.28
C GLY A 510 3.09 -6.08 0.33
N MET A 511 2.54 -6.59 -0.77
CA MET A 511 1.82 -5.79 -1.76
C MET A 511 0.54 -5.15 -1.19
N VAL A 512 -0.23 -5.85 -0.37
CA VAL A 512 -1.44 -5.29 0.28
C VAL A 512 -1.05 -4.23 1.32
N ALA A 513 0.02 -4.45 2.08
CA ALA A 513 0.56 -3.43 2.98
C ALA A 513 1.05 -2.20 2.19
N VAL A 514 1.72 -2.41 1.05
CA VAL A 514 2.16 -1.35 0.14
C VAL A 514 0.97 -0.56 -0.40
N GLU A 515 -0.10 -1.21 -0.82
CA GLU A 515 -1.27 -0.55 -1.40
C GLU A 515 -2.08 0.21 -0.34
N GLY A 516 -2.39 -0.45 0.77
CA GLY A 516 -3.13 0.13 1.88
C GLY A 516 -2.40 1.29 2.58
N ASN A 517 -1.06 1.23 2.63
CA ASN A 517 -0.23 2.19 3.36
C ASN A 517 0.78 2.97 2.48
N ALA A 518 0.68 2.89 1.15
CA ALA A 518 1.61 3.55 0.20
C ALA A 518 3.10 3.30 0.52
N THR A 519 3.54 2.05 0.69
CA THR A 519 4.91 1.78 1.18
C THR A 519 5.99 1.74 0.09
N GLY A 520 7.10 2.42 0.34
CA GLY A 520 8.40 2.13 -0.24
C GLY A 520 8.57 2.53 -1.70
N ARG A 521 8.98 3.78 -1.95
CA ARG A 521 9.29 4.25 -3.30
C ARG A 521 10.79 4.48 -3.43
N MET A 522 11.42 3.63 -4.24
CA MET A 522 12.74 3.93 -4.80
C MET A 522 12.54 5.01 -5.86
N ILE A 523 13.28 6.10 -5.72
CA ILE A 523 12.95 7.37 -6.36
C ILE A 523 13.59 7.48 -7.73
N ASP A 524 14.74 6.82 -7.89
CA ASP A 524 15.56 6.98 -9.06
C ASP A 524 14.92 6.30 -10.29
N PRO A 525 14.45 7.08 -11.28
CA PRO A 525 13.81 6.53 -12.47
C PRO A 525 14.79 5.72 -13.33
N ALA A 526 16.11 5.86 -13.16
CA ALA A 526 17.09 5.10 -13.90
C ALA A 526 16.91 3.58 -13.81
N PHE A 527 16.31 3.09 -12.71
CA PHE A 527 15.99 1.67 -12.52
C PHE A 527 14.76 1.19 -13.30
N GLN A 528 13.94 2.11 -13.80
CA GLN A 528 12.72 1.81 -14.54
C GLN A 528 12.83 2.15 -16.03
N LEU A 529 13.82 2.99 -16.40
CA LEU A 529 14.04 3.40 -17.78
C LEU A 529 14.73 2.29 -18.61
N PRO A 530 14.43 2.17 -19.91
CA PRO A 530 15.08 1.19 -20.79
C PRO A 530 16.57 1.53 -21.00
N PRO A 531 17.43 0.54 -21.35
CA PRO A 531 18.79 0.79 -21.80
C PRO A 531 18.85 1.83 -22.93
N GLY A 532 19.89 2.67 -22.92
CA GLY A 532 20.07 3.80 -23.84
C GLY A 532 19.44 5.11 -23.36
N SER A 533 18.80 5.12 -22.18
CA SER A 533 18.14 6.31 -21.64
C SER A 533 19.12 7.24 -20.91
N VAL A 534 18.99 8.55 -21.16
CA VAL A 534 19.62 9.60 -20.34
C VAL A 534 18.62 10.08 -19.29
N VAL A 535 19.10 10.20 -18.05
CA VAL A 535 18.32 10.64 -16.90
C VAL A 535 18.76 12.06 -16.53
N PRO A 536 17.87 13.06 -16.61
CA PRO A 536 18.18 14.40 -16.12
C PRO A 536 18.18 14.42 -14.59
N ARG A 537 18.70 15.51 -14.00
CA ARG A 537 18.41 15.81 -12.59
C ARG A 537 16.92 16.11 -12.46
N ILE A 538 16.29 15.53 -11.45
CA ILE A 538 14.87 15.77 -11.14
C ILE A 538 14.78 16.33 -9.74
N THR A 539 14.19 17.51 -9.60
CA THR A 539 14.08 18.24 -8.33
C THR A 539 12.62 18.43 -7.93
N GLY A 540 12.37 18.77 -6.67
CA GLY A 540 11.09 19.26 -6.18
C GLY A 540 11.29 19.96 -4.84
N GLY A 541 11.06 21.27 -4.80
CA GLY A 541 11.40 22.09 -3.64
C GLY A 541 12.91 22.04 -3.38
N ARG A 542 13.30 21.74 -2.13
CA ARG A 542 14.70 21.60 -1.71
C ARG A 542 15.30 20.19 -1.94
N CYS A 543 14.52 19.26 -2.51
CA CYS A 543 14.94 17.88 -2.72
C CYS A 543 15.37 17.58 -4.15
N LEU A 544 16.51 16.92 -4.30
CA LEU A 544 16.87 16.17 -5.50
C LEU A 544 16.28 14.76 -5.42
N PHE A 545 15.45 14.38 -6.37
CA PHE A 545 14.80 13.07 -6.49
C PHE A 545 15.59 12.12 -7.40
N ALA A 546 16.13 12.63 -8.50
CA ALA A 546 16.96 11.85 -9.41
C ALA A 546 18.24 12.60 -9.74
N ARG A 547 19.32 11.84 -9.83
CA ARG A 547 20.63 12.34 -10.24
C ARG A 547 20.75 12.26 -11.76
N ARG A 548 21.62 13.09 -12.32
CA ARG A 548 22.01 12.93 -13.72
C ARG A 548 22.64 11.54 -13.92
N GLY A 549 22.23 10.85 -14.97
CA GLY A 549 22.75 9.52 -15.26
C GLY A 549 22.48 9.04 -16.67
N VAL A 550 23.06 7.89 -17.01
CA VAL A 550 22.85 7.18 -18.27
C VAL A 550 22.64 5.70 -17.97
N VAL A 551 21.57 5.12 -18.52
CA VAL A 551 21.34 3.68 -18.53
C VAL A 551 22.02 3.11 -19.76
N LEU A 552 23.08 2.33 -19.58
CA LEU A 552 23.88 1.84 -20.70
C LEU A 552 23.16 0.72 -21.47
N ASP A 553 23.15 0.81 -22.80
CA ASP A 553 22.85 -0.31 -23.69
C ASP A 553 24.13 -0.99 -24.20
N ALA A 554 23.99 -1.95 -25.11
CA ALA A 554 25.12 -2.67 -25.68
C ALA A 554 26.09 -1.76 -26.46
N GLY A 555 25.58 -0.76 -27.18
CA GLY A 555 26.39 0.20 -27.95
C GLY A 555 27.22 1.09 -27.03
N HIS A 556 26.58 1.71 -26.04
CA HIS A 556 27.26 2.50 -25.01
C HIS A 556 28.37 1.71 -24.32
N ARG A 557 28.12 0.44 -23.98
CA ARG A 557 29.15 -0.42 -23.36
C ARG A 557 30.32 -0.68 -24.31
N ALA A 558 30.06 -0.95 -25.58
CA ALA A 558 31.11 -1.18 -26.58
C ALA A 558 31.98 0.06 -26.76
N ASP A 559 31.38 1.25 -26.83
CA ASP A 559 32.11 2.50 -26.98
C ASP A 559 32.95 2.83 -25.74
N LEU A 560 32.41 2.66 -24.52
CA LEU A 560 33.18 2.84 -23.29
C LEU A 560 34.31 1.82 -23.15
N LEU A 561 34.13 0.59 -23.65
CA LEU A 561 35.18 -0.42 -23.69
C LEU A 561 36.30 -0.07 -24.69
N ALA A 562 35.97 0.59 -25.81
CA ALA A 562 36.97 1.05 -26.77
C ALA A 562 37.86 2.16 -26.21
N LEU A 563 37.36 2.91 -25.23
CA LEU A 563 38.08 4.00 -24.55
C LEU A 563 38.75 3.55 -23.23
N ALA A 564 38.61 2.28 -22.85
CA ALA A 564 38.99 1.77 -21.53
C ALA A 564 40.49 1.90 -21.19
N ASP A 565 41.36 1.93 -22.21
CA ASP A 565 42.80 2.02 -22.01
C ASP A 565 43.31 3.47 -21.97
N ASP A 566 42.46 4.44 -22.36
CA ASP A 566 42.75 5.88 -22.29
C ASP A 566 41.86 6.55 -21.21
N PRO A 567 42.38 6.73 -19.97
CA PRO A 567 41.61 7.33 -18.89
C PRO A 567 41.20 8.78 -19.18
N GLY A 568 41.97 9.53 -19.97
CA GLY A 568 41.67 10.91 -20.33
C GLY A 568 40.49 10.99 -21.30
N ALA A 569 40.51 10.15 -22.34
CA ALA A 569 39.41 10.06 -23.29
C ALA A 569 38.13 9.54 -22.63
N LEU A 570 38.23 8.52 -21.77
CA LEU A 570 37.09 8.00 -21.02
C LEU A 570 36.48 9.07 -20.09
N ALA A 571 37.30 9.81 -19.35
CA ALA A 571 36.83 10.92 -18.51
C ALA A 571 36.22 12.06 -19.34
N GLY A 572 36.81 12.39 -20.50
CA GLY A 572 36.29 13.40 -21.42
C GLY A 572 34.87 13.07 -21.90
N VAL A 573 34.66 11.83 -22.37
CA VAL A 573 33.36 11.34 -22.84
C VAL A 573 32.30 11.33 -21.73
N LEU A 574 32.67 10.95 -20.50
CA LEU A 574 31.77 11.06 -19.34
C LEU A 574 31.51 12.52 -18.95
N GLY A 575 32.46 13.42 -19.20
CA GLY A 575 32.33 14.87 -19.04
C GLY A 575 31.31 15.47 -20.01
N GLU A 576 31.26 15.02 -21.27
CA GLU A 576 30.31 15.51 -22.28
C GLU A 576 28.85 15.29 -21.89
N VAL A 577 28.55 14.19 -21.18
CA VAL A 577 27.21 13.94 -20.61
C VAL A 577 27.00 14.54 -19.23
N GLY A 578 28.02 15.18 -18.64
CA GLY A 578 27.94 15.84 -17.34
C GLY A 578 28.02 14.90 -16.14
N LEU A 579 28.67 13.73 -16.27
CA LEU A 579 28.95 12.82 -15.15
C LEU A 579 30.33 13.08 -14.52
N GLY A 580 31.32 13.47 -15.34
CA GLY A 580 32.70 13.73 -14.91
C GLY A 580 33.54 12.46 -14.72
N PRO A 581 34.80 12.58 -14.21
CA PRO A 581 35.73 11.46 -14.06
C PRO A 581 35.39 10.50 -12.91
N VAL A 582 34.58 10.95 -11.94
CA VAL A 582 34.14 10.13 -10.81
C VAL A 582 32.64 9.88 -10.96
N VAL A 583 32.28 8.61 -11.14
CA VAL A 583 30.90 8.19 -11.41
C VAL A 583 30.43 7.19 -10.37
N GLU A 584 29.13 7.17 -10.11
CA GLU A 584 28.50 6.07 -9.40
C GLU A 584 27.97 5.04 -10.40
N VAL A 585 28.48 3.81 -10.30
CA VAL A 585 28.13 2.69 -11.16
C VAL A 585 27.17 1.79 -10.39
N THR A 586 25.99 1.57 -10.94
CA THR A 586 24.96 0.73 -10.33
C THR A 586 24.61 -0.46 -11.20
N GLU A 587 24.62 -1.66 -10.62
CA GLU A 587 24.26 -2.91 -11.29
C GLU A 587 22.90 -3.44 -10.83
N ARG A 588 21.92 -3.52 -11.73
CA ARG A 588 20.57 -4.11 -11.52
C ARG A 588 19.70 -3.48 -10.39
N SER A 589 20.28 -2.96 -9.30
CA SER A 589 19.60 -2.38 -8.13
C SER A 589 20.50 -1.36 -7.41
N ALA A 590 19.91 -0.37 -6.74
CA ALA A 590 20.62 0.61 -5.90
C ALA A 590 21.47 -0.02 -4.78
N ASP A 591 21.17 -1.26 -4.40
CA ASP A 591 21.96 -2.00 -3.41
C ASP A 591 23.34 -2.44 -3.92
N LEU A 592 23.65 -2.21 -5.20
CA LEU A 592 24.94 -2.49 -5.82
C LEU A 592 25.50 -1.26 -6.53
N THR A 593 25.46 -0.11 -5.86
CA THR A 593 26.13 1.11 -6.30
C THR A 593 27.56 1.21 -5.74
N LEU A 594 28.51 1.54 -6.60
CA LEU A 594 29.91 1.79 -6.27
C LEU A 594 30.37 3.12 -6.88
N ARG A 595 31.08 3.94 -6.10
CA ARG A 595 31.75 5.14 -6.61
C ARG A 595 33.09 4.74 -7.23
N VAL A 596 33.26 5.07 -8.50
CA VAL A 596 34.39 4.67 -9.36
C VAL A 596 35.04 5.92 -9.91
N ASP A 597 36.34 6.04 -9.70
CA ASP A 597 37.17 7.02 -10.40
C ASP A 597 37.77 6.34 -11.64
N VAL A 598 37.41 6.81 -12.84
CA VAL A 598 37.89 6.18 -14.08
C VAL A 598 39.36 6.47 -14.35
N THR A 599 39.95 7.47 -13.70
CA THR A 599 41.37 7.78 -13.81
C THR A 599 42.23 6.80 -13.01
N ASP A 600 41.70 6.23 -11.92
CA ASP A 600 42.35 5.18 -11.14
C ASP A 600 42.38 3.84 -11.91
N ALA A 601 43.56 3.22 -11.98
CA ALA A 601 43.78 2.03 -12.78
C ALA A 601 43.11 0.75 -12.23
N ASP A 602 42.88 0.65 -10.93
CA ASP A 602 42.21 -0.50 -10.30
C ASP A 602 40.69 -0.35 -10.42
N HIS A 603 40.15 0.86 -10.20
CA HIS A 603 38.75 1.21 -10.43
C HIS A 603 38.34 1.06 -11.90
N ARG A 604 39.16 1.54 -12.83
CA ARG A 604 38.91 1.37 -14.27
C ARG A 604 38.92 -0.10 -14.68
N ARG A 605 39.87 -0.91 -14.18
CA ARG A 605 39.88 -2.36 -14.40
C ARG A 605 38.60 -3.03 -13.90
N TRP A 606 38.06 -2.59 -12.76
CA TRP A 606 36.76 -3.08 -12.28
C TRP A 606 35.61 -2.67 -13.20
N LEU A 607 35.54 -1.40 -13.62
CA LEU A 607 34.50 -0.90 -14.52
C LEU A 607 34.49 -1.66 -15.86
N VAL A 608 35.66 -1.85 -16.47
CA VAL A 608 35.82 -2.61 -17.73
C VAL A 608 35.26 -4.02 -17.61
N ARG A 609 35.52 -4.71 -16.50
CA ARG A 609 34.95 -6.04 -16.25
C ARG A 609 33.43 -6.01 -16.17
N ARG A 610 32.85 -4.98 -15.53
CA ARG A 610 31.39 -4.82 -15.43
C ARG A 610 30.76 -4.51 -16.77
N LEU A 611 31.36 -3.62 -17.56
CA LEU A 611 30.92 -3.32 -18.93
C LEU A 611 30.83 -4.58 -19.81
N ARG A 612 31.69 -5.59 -19.58
CA ARG A 612 31.67 -6.87 -20.32
C ARG A 612 30.64 -7.87 -19.82
N ARG A 613 30.30 -7.87 -18.53
CA ARG A 613 29.55 -8.95 -17.86
C ARG A 613 28.10 -8.58 -17.51
N SER A 614 27.81 -7.31 -17.33
CA SER A 614 26.54 -6.87 -16.74
C SER A 614 25.54 -6.50 -17.83
N ASP A 615 24.39 -7.17 -17.85
CA ASP A 615 23.32 -6.95 -18.84
C ASP A 615 22.74 -5.54 -18.79
N ARG A 616 22.81 -4.90 -17.61
CA ARG A 616 22.31 -3.55 -17.36
C ARG A 616 23.22 -2.83 -16.37
N LEU A 617 23.70 -1.66 -16.77
CA LEU A 617 24.50 -0.76 -15.95
C LEU A 617 23.92 0.65 -16.00
N VAL A 618 23.93 1.33 -14.87
CA VAL A 618 23.57 2.74 -14.78
C VAL A 618 24.81 3.50 -14.30
N LEU A 619 25.23 4.50 -15.06
CA LEU A 619 26.26 5.45 -14.66
C LEU A 619 25.59 6.73 -14.18
N GLN A 620 25.95 7.23 -13.01
CA GLN A 620 25.35 8.41 -12.41
C GLN A 620 26.42 9.37 -11.93
N GLU A 621 26.06 10.65 -11.86
CA GLU A 621 26.95 11.66 -11.31
C GLU A 621 27.23 11.36 -9.83
N ALA A 622 28.47 11.59 -9.42
CA ALA A 622 28.90 11.37 -8.05
C ALA A 622 28.78 12.68 -7.25
N LEU A 623 27.66 12.87 -6.56
CA LEU A 623 27.38 14.09 -5.81
C LEU A 623 28.30 14.26 -4.58
N PRO A 624 28.71 15.49 -4.24
CA PRO A 624 29.42 15.77 -2.99
C PRO A 624 28.42 15.83 -1.83
N VAL A 625 28.61 14.96 -0.84
CA VAL A 625 27.78 14.88 0.37
C VAL A 625 28.47 15.65 1.50
N ALA A 626 27.71 16.40 2.29
CA ALA A 626 28.23 17.11 3.46
C ALA A 626 28.84 16.11 4.46
N THR A 627 29.79 16.56 5.26
CA THR A 627 30.51 15.70 6.21
C THR A 627 30.29 16.18 7.65
N PRO A 628 29.08 16.00 8.22
CA PRO A 628 28.77 16.42 9.58
C PRO A 628 29.50 15.57 10.64
N VAL A 629 30.12 14.46 10.22
CA VAL A 629 30.88 13.56 11.09
C VAL A 629 32.35 13.58 10.69
N THR A 630 33.22 13.79 11.68
CA THR A 630 34.67 13.80 11.54
C THR A 630 35.30 12.79 12.49
N SER A 631 36.46 12.26 12.14
CA SER A 631 37.26 11.41 13.03
C SER A 631 38.73 11.82 12.95
N ARG A 632 39.59 11.12 13.71
CA ARG A 632 41.05 11.27 13.57
C ARG A 632 41.58 10.96 12.16
N LEU A 633 40.83 10.18 11.35
CA LEU A 633 41.25 9.81 10.00
C LEU A 633 40.80 10.86 8.95
N GLY A 634 39.77 11.66 9.24
CA GLY A 634 39.26 12.67 8.32
C GLY A 634 37.74 12.84 8.36
N ASP A 635 37.18 13.32 7.26
CA ASP A 635 35.76 13.67 7.14
C ASP A 635 34.97 12.54 6.49
N HIS A 636 33.80 12.22 7.04
CA HIS A 636 33.01 11.07 6.63
C HIS A 636 31.77 11.46 5.84
N ALA A 637 31.51 10.72 4.75
CA ALA A 637 30.22 10.75 4.08
C ALA A 637 29.13 10.16 4.98
N HIS A 638 27.86 10.36 4.63
CA HIS A 638 26.75 9.83 5.43
C HIS A 638 25.50 9.59 4.59
N ASP A 639 24.55 8.89 5.19
CA ASP A 639 23.14 9.08 4.91
C ASP A 639 22.33 9.13 6.21
N VAL A 640 21.16 9.74 6.14
CA VAL A 640 20.24 9.88 7.26
C VAL A 640 18.92 9.21 6.94
N TRP A 641 18.36 8.58 7.97
CA TRP A 641 17.03 7.98 8.00
C TRP A 641 16.19 8.77 8.97
N VAL A 642 15.34 9.63 8.44
CA VAL A 642 14.52 10.55 9.22
C VAL A 642 13.13 9.94 9.37
N PRO A 643 12.66 9.65 10.59
CA PRO A 643 11.29 9.22 10.81
C PRO A 643 10.33 10.39 10.59
N TRP A 644 9.14 10.09 10.07
CA TRP A 644 8.04 11.03 10.02
C TRP A 644 6.79 10.46 10.67
N VAL A 645 5.94 11.35 11.17
CA VAL A 645 4.60 11.03 11.65
C VAL A 645 3.59 11.96 11.02
N ARG A 646 2.43 11.42 10.68
CA ARG A 646 1.34 12.17 10.06
C ARG A 646 0.36 12.63 11.13
N ALA A 647 0.18 13.93 11.32
CA ALA A 647 -0.60 14.44 12.46
C ALA A 647 -2.12 14.19 12.36
N ASP A 648 -2.66 14.01 11.16
CA ASP A 648 -4.09 14.09 10.85
C ASP A 648 -4.68 12.78 10.31
N LEU A 649 -4.57 11.68 11.06
CA LEU A 649 -5.19 10.42 10.65
C LEU A 649 -6.72 10.54 10.63
N PRO A 650 -7.42 10.30 9.50
CA PRO A 650 -8.87 10.18 9.51
C PRO A 650 -9.24 9.00 10.39
N ALA A 651 -10.27 9.18 11.21
CA ALA A 651 -10.89 8.07 11.92
C ALA A 651 -11.30 7.01 10.89
N THR A 652 -10.75 5.81 11.04
CA THR A 652 -11.14 4.67 10.21
C THR A 652 -12.26 3.92 10.91
N ALA A 653 -13.41 3.74 10.25
CA ALA A 653 -14.48 2.94 10.83
C ALA A 653 -14.13 1.44 10.75
N ARG A 654 -14.51 0.67 11.78
CA ARG A 654 -14.48 -0.79 11.72
C ARG A 654 -15.41 -1.28 10.62
N LEU A 655 -14.98 -2.33 9.94
CA LEU A 655 -15.80 -3.04 8.97
C LEU A 655 -16.89 -3.82 9.70
N ALA A 656 -18.14 -3.60 9.32
CA ALA A 656 -19.24 -4.32 9.95
C ALA A 656 -19.10 -5.84 9.78
N SER A 657 -19.49 -6.60 10.81
CA SER A 657 -19.38 -8.07 10.83
C SER A 657 -20.10 -8.75 9.66
N THR A 658 -21.19 -8.15 9.20
CA THR A 658 -22.01 -8.60 8.07
C THR A 658 -21.33 -8.45 6.71
N ARG A 659 -20.33 -7.55 6.59
CA ARG A 659 -19.53 -7.36 5.36
C ARG A 659 -18.44 -8.42 5.21
N ILE A 660 -18.13 -9.20 6.25
CA ILE A 660 -17.09 -10.22 6.24
C ILE A 660 -17.66 -11.52 5.70
N VAL A 661 -17.27 -11.88 4.49
CA VAL A 661 -17.73 -13.09 3.80
C VAL A 661 -17.12 -14.31 4.48
N ARG A 662 -17.97 -15.15 5.09
CA ARG A 662 -17.52 -16.35 5.80
C ARG A 662 -17.32 -17.57 4.90
N ARG A 663 -18.14 -17.67 3.84
CA ARG A 663 -18.17 -18.77 2.87
C ARG A 663 -18.54 -18.20 1.50
N PRO A 664 -18.17 -18.86 0.38
CA PRO A 664 -18.60 -18.42 -0.94
C PRO A 664 -20.13 -18.26 -0.97
N PRO A 665 -20.65 -17.15 -1.50
CA PRO A 665 -22.08 -16.98 -1.66
C PRO A 665 -22.68 -18.16 -2.43
N ALA A 666 -23.69 -18.81 -1.85
CA ALA A 666 -24.37 -19.94 -2.46
C ALA A 666 -25.65 -19.47 -3.16
N ALA A 667 -26.05 -20.19 -4.21
CA ALA A 667 -27.32 -19.96 -4.87
C ALA A 667 -28.48 -20.17 -3.89
N ASP A 668 -29.49 -19.31 -3.98
CA ASP A 668 -30.75 -19.48 -3.27
C ASP A 668 -31.68 -20.36 -4.13
N PRO A 669 -32.00 -21.60 -3.70
CA PRO A 669 -32.77 -22.53 -4.50
C PRO A 669 -34.23 -22.11 -4.69
N GLU A 670 -34.75 -21.18 -3.88
CA GLU A 670 -36.12 -20.68 -4.01
C GLU A 670 -36.28 -19.64 -5.13
N TRP A 671 -35.16 -19.15 -5.67
CA TRP A 671 -35.12 -18.07 -6.63
C TRP A 671 -34.46 -18.46 -7.94
N THR A 672 -35.03 -17.97 -9.03
CA THR A 672 -34.39 -18.00 -10.34
C THR A 672 -34.10 -16.58 -10.83
N SER A 673 -33.08 -16.45 -11.68
CA SER A 673 -32.77 -15.21 -12.38
C SER A 673 -32.89 -15.43 -13.88
N TRP A 674 -33.81 -14.74 -14.53
CA TRP A 674 -33.97 -14.73 -15.98
C TRP A 674 -33.22 -13.55 -16.58
N TYR A 675 -32.31 -13.83 -17.51
CA TYR A 675 -31.50 -12.86 -18.21
C TYR A 675 -32.14 -12.60 -19.57
N VAL A 676 -32.83 -11.47 -19.69
CA VAL A 676 -33.50 -11.04 -20.92
C VAL A 676 -32.56 -10.12 -21.68
N TYR A 677 -31.91 -10.64 -22.71
CA TYR A 677 -30.95 -9.88 -23.52
C TYR A 677 -31.68 -9.04 -24.55
N ALA A 678 -31.65 -7.73 -24.37
CA ALA A 678 -32.35 -6.78 -25.23
C ALA A 678 -31.67 -5.41 -25.20
N PRO A 679 -31.68 -4.65 -26.31
CA PRO A 679 -31.23 -3.25 -26.35
C PRO A 679 -31.94 -2.37 -25.31
N ASP A 680 -31.24 -1.32 -24.82
CA ASP A 680 -31.72 -0.27 -23.89
C ASP A 680 -33.19 0.13 -24.10
N ARG A 681 -33.46 0.58 -25.32
CA ARG A 681 -34.76 1.05 -25.81
C ARG A 681 -35.88 0.01 -25.72
N ILE A 682 -35.52 -1.26 -25.88
CA ILE A 682 -36.44 -2.38 -25.91
C ILE A 682 -36.82 -2.73 -24.46
N VAL A 683 -35.84 -2.84 -23.57
CA VAL A 683 -36.11 -3.01 -22.13
C VAL A 683 -37.00 -1.89 -21.58
N GLU A 684 -36.73 -0.63 -21.94
CA GLU A 684 -37.52 0.54 -21.55
C GLU A 684 -39.00 0.46 -21.93
N THR A 685 -39.27 0.15 -23.19
CA THR A 685 -40.63 0.08 -23.73
C THR A 685 -41.39 -1.12 -23.17
N TRP A 686 -40.69 -2.22 -22.87
CA TRP A 686 -41.28 -3.38 -22.24
C TRP A 686 -41.65 -3.15 -20.77
N LEU A 687 -40.75 -2.55 -19.97
CA LEU A 687 -41.01 -2.25 -18.54
C LEU A 687 -42.20 -1.30 -18.31
N ALA A 688 -42.59 -0.51 -19.31
CA ALA A 688 -43.72 0.42 -19.22
C ALA A 688 -45.10 -0.25 -19.43
N ARG A 689 -45.15 -1.56 -19.67
CA ARG A 689 -46.36 -2.28 -20.07
C ARG A 689 -47.19 -2.83 -18.91
N ALA A 690 -48.50 -2.95 -19.11
CA ALA A 690 -49.45 -3.50 -18.13
C ALA A 690 -49.20 -4.99 -17.85
N GLU A 691 -48.70 -5.73 -18.83
CA GLU A 691 -48.37 -7.15 -18.70
C GLU A 691 -47.20 -7.39 -17.74
N VAL A 692 -46.24 -6.47 -17.69
CA VAL A 692 -45.14 -6.51 -16.72
C VAL A 692 -45.67 -6.23 -15.30
N LEU A 693 -46.61 -5.31 -15.15
CA LEU A 693 -47.32 -5.08 -13.89
C LEU A 693 -48.08 -6.32 -13.43
N ALA A 694 -48.80 -6.99 -14.33
CA ALA A 694 -49.52 -8.22 -14.04
C ALA A 694 -48.57 -9.36 -13.61
N LEU A 695 -47.37 -9.45 -14.20
CA LEU A 695 -46.34 -10.40 -13.78
C LEU A 695 -45.85 -10.10 -12.35
N MET A 696 -45.68 -8.81 -12.01
CA MET A 696 -45.27 -8.39 -10.67
C MET A 696 -46.33 -8.65 -9.60
N ASP A 697 -47.61 -8.53 -9.93
CA ASP A 697 -48.70 -8.73 -8.97
C ASP A 697 -48.91 -10.22 -8.63
N ARG A 698 -48.30 -11.16 -9.37
CA ARG A 698 -48.44 -12.62 -9.18
C ARG A 698 -47.41 -13.24 -8.23
N GLY A 699 -46.41 -12.51 -7.73
CA GLY A 699 -45.39 -13.04 -6.83
C GLY A 699 -44.30 -12.05 -6.44
N GLU A 700 -43.26 -12.53 -5.75
CA GLU A 700 -42.09 -11.70 -5.44
C GLU A 700 -41.19 -11.59 -6.67
N LEU A 701 -41.18 -10.41 -7.27
CA LEU A 701 -40.40 -10.07 -8.45
C LEU A 701 -39.61 -8.79 -8.23
N PHE A 702 -38.35 -8.78 -8.65
CA PHE A 702 -37.61 -7.54 -8.85
C PHE A 702 -36.71 -7.61 -10.07
N HIS A 703 -36.39 -6.44 -10.62
CA HIS A 703 -35.57 -6.32 -11.83
C HIS A 703 -34.30 -5.50 -11.58
N ILE A 704 -33.28 -5.79 -12.39
CA ILE A 704 -32.00 -5.08 -12.41
C ILE A 704 -31.52 -4.98 -13.86
N ARG A 705 -30.97 -3.83 -14.26
CA ARG A 705 -30.39 -3.62 -15.58
C ARG A 705 -28.88 -3.82 -15.54
N TYR A 706 -28.35 -4.59 -16.49
CA TYR A 706 -26.92 -4.89 -16.61
C TYR A 706 -26.41 -4.68 -18.05
N ARG A 707 -25.09 -4.49 -18.16
CA ARG A 707 -24.36 -4.42 -19.42
C ARG A 707 -22.97 -5.03 -19.22
N ASP A 708 -22.93 -6.35 -19.21
CA ASP A 708 -21.67 -7.10 -19.14
C ASP A 708 -21.11 -7.22 -20.57
N ASP A 709 -21.36 -8.35 -21.23
CA ASP A 709 -21.07 -8.59 -22.65
C ASP A 709 -22.06 -7.85 -23.58
N ARG A 710 -23.35 -7.84 -23.21
CA ARG A 710 -24.46 -7.19 -23.92
C ARG A 710 -25.50 -6.64 -22.92
N PRO A 711 -26.26 -5.59 -23.30
CA PRO A 711 -27.30 -5.04 -22.45
C PRO A 711 -28.38 -6.09 -22.19
N HIS A 712 -28.78 -6.23 -20.93
CA HIS A 712 -29.80 -7.18 -20.52
C HIS A 712 -30.52 -6.74 -19.24
N LEU A 713 -31.73 -7.29 -19.06
CA LEU A 713 -32.51 -7.16 -17.85
C LEU A 713 -32.45 -8.49 -17.08
N ARG A 714 -32.06 -8.44 -15.81
CA ARG A 714 -32.15 -9.58 -14.89
C ARG A 714 -33.46 -9.48 -14.13
N LEU A 715 -34.37 -10.42 -14.38
CA LEU A 715 -35.63 -10.60 -13.64
C LEU A 715 -35.41 -11.69 -12.61
N ARG A 716 -35.54 -11.35 -11.32
CA ARG A 716 -35.42 -12.31 -10.23
C ARG A 716 -36.80 -12.59 -9.66
N LEU A 717 -37.13 -13.88 -9.57
CA LEU A 717 -38.46 -14.38 -9.25
C LEU A 717 -38.35 -15.45 -8.17
N ARG A 718 -39.17 -15.33 -7.12
CA ARG A 718 -39.46 -16.46 -6.21
C ARG A 718 -40.64 -17.22 -6.79
N LEU A 719 -40.39 -18.42 -7.29
CA LEU A 719 -41.36 -19.13 -8.13
C LEU A 719 -42.23 -20.12 -7.35
N PRO A 720 -43.54 -20.20 -7.65
CA PRO A 720 -44.36 -21.40 -7.49
C PRO A 720 -44.21 -22.39 -8.69
N ALA A 721 -44.77 -23.60 -8.59
CA ALA A 721 -44.54 -24.75 -9.47
C ALA A 721 -44.72 -24.58 -11.01
N ALA A 722 -45.31 -23.49 -11.51
CA ALA A 722 -45.63 -23.26 -12.94
C ALA A 722 -44.55 -22.44 -13.71
N THR A 723 -43.28 -22.75 -13.48
CA THR A 723 -42.12 -21.97 -13.99
C THR A 723 -41.88 -22.10 -15.50
N PRO A 724 -41.95 -23.30 -16.11
CA PRO A 724 -41.68 -23.47 -17.54
C PRO A 724 -42.70 -22.76 -18.43
N GLU A 725 -43.97 -22.77 -18.03
CA GLU A 725 -45.06 -22.11 -18.77
C GLU A 725 -44.86 -20.59 -18.79
N LEU A 726 -44.58 -19.98 -17.64
CA LEU A 726 -44.32 -18.53 -17.55
C LEU A 726 -43.10 -18.10 -18.37
N LEU A 727 -42.05 -18.91 -18.42
CA LEU A 727 -40.87 -18.64 -19.24
C LEU A 727 -41.18 -18.77 -20.74
N ALA A 728 -42.00 -19.76 -21.13
CA ALA A 728 -42.47 -19.92 -22.50
C ALA A 728 -43.34 -18.74 -22.93
N ASP A 729 -44.26 -18.29 -22.07
CA ASP A 729 -45.10 -17.12 -22.29
C ASP A 729 -44.27 -15.85 -22.48
N LEU A 730 -43.27 -15.63 -21.62
CA LEU A 730 -42.34 -14.49 -21.75
C LEU A 730 -41.61 -14.52 -23.08
N ARG A 731 -41.07 -15.67 -23.49
CA ARG A 731 -40.37 -15.83 -24.77
C ARG A 731 -41.29 -15.57 -25.96
N ALA A 732 -42.49 -16.12 -25.95
CA ALA A 732 -43.50 -15.89 -26.98
C ALA A 732 -43.88 -14.41 -27.06
N HIS A 733 -44.08 -13.76 -25.92
CA HIS A 733 -44.40 -12.33 -25.85
C HIS A 733 -43.27 -11.46 -26.42
N LEU A 734 -42.03 -11.70 -26.02
CA LEU A 734 -40.87 -10.94 -26.53
C LEU A 734 -40.68 -11.15 -28.05
N ALA A 735 -40.88 -12.38 -28.55
CA ALA A 735 -40.79 -12.69 -29.98
C ALA A 735 -41.90 -12.00 -30.79
N ALA A 736 -43.13 -11.98 -30.28
CA ALA A 736 -44.25 -11.28 -30.91
C ALA A 736 -44.05 -9.76 -30.91
N TRP A 737 -43.46 -9.22 -29.84
CA TRP A 737 -43.32 -7.79 -29.65
C TRP A 737 -42.12 -7.19 -30.40
N SER A 738 -41.00 -7.92 -30.53
CA SER A 738 -39.83 -7.48 -31.28
C SER A 738 -39.39 -8.51 -32.33
N PRO A 739 -40.21 -8.75 -33.38
CA PRO A 739 -39.95 -9.81 -34.36
C PRO A 739 -38.64 -9.60 -35.13
N HIS A 740 -38.15 -8.37 -35.22
CA HIS A 740 -36.91 -8.01 -35.91
C HIS A 740 -35.68 -7.92 -34.98
N HIS A 741 -35.86 -8.09 -33.66
CA HIS A 741 -34.78 -8.08 -32.68
C HIS A 741 -34.92 -9.28 -31.73
N PRO A 742 -34.19 -10.38 -31.98
CA PRO A 742 -34.22 -11.53 -31.10
C PRO A 742 -33.85 -11.13 -29.67
N CYS A 743 -34.73 -11.42 -28.72
CA CYS A 743 -34.54 -11.14 -27.30
C CYS A 743 -34.39 -12.48 -26.53
N PRO A 744 -33.20 -13.12 -26.56
CA PRO A 744 -33.03 -14.41 -25.92
C PRO A 744 -33.16 -14.29 -24.40
N VAL A 745 -33.71 -15.34 -23.78
CA VAL A 745 -33.91 -15.44 -22.34
C VAL A 745 -33.18 -16.66 -21.79
N GLU A 746 -32.18 -16.41 -20.94
CA GLU A 746 -31.40 -17.45 -20.25
C GLU A 746 -31.76 -17.53 -18.78
N THR A 747 -31.67 -18.72 -18.17
CA THR A 747 -31.99 -18.93 -16.76
C THR A 747 -30.73 -19.26 -15.98
N HIS A 748 -30.51 -18.54 -14.88
CA HIS A 748 -29.35 -18.69 -14.01
C HIS A 748 -29.80 -18.78 -12.54
N PRO A 749 -29.05 -19.50 -11.68
CA PRO A 749 -29.30 -19.48 -10.24
C PRO A 749 -29.08 -18.07 -9.67
N TRP A 750 -29.92 -17.64 -8.73
CA TRP A 750 -29.70 -16.37 -8.04
C TRP A 750 -28.75 -16.55 -6.85
N VAL A 751 -27.68 -15.76 -6.81
CA VAL A 751 -26.78 -15.68 -5.66
C VAL A 751 -27.02 -14.35 -4.93
N PRO A 752 -27.47 -14.35 -3.67
CA PRO A 752 -27.74 -13.14 -2.91
C PRO A 752 -26.45 -12.46 -2.42
N GLU A 753 -26.41 -11.13 -2.54
CA GLU A 753 -25.30 -10.27 -2.08
C GLU A 753 -25.48 -9.89 -0.60
N ASP A 754 -25.70 -10.88 0.29
CA ASP A 754 -26.05 -10.61 1.71
C ASP A 754 -25.09 -9.62 2.39
N HIS A 755 -23.79 -9.76 2.12
CA HIS A 755 -22.73 -8.92 2.69
C HIS A 755 -22.90 -7.42 2.40
N ARG A 756 -23.59 -7.08 1.31
CA ARG A 756 -23.83 -5.71 0.86
C ARG A 756 -25.05 -5.07 1.51
N TYR A 757 -26.01 -5.88 1.96
CA TYR A 757 -27.32 -5.42 2.41
C TYR A 757 -27.62 -5.74 3.89
N GLY A 758 -26.58 -5.93 4.71
CA GLY A 758 -26.75 -6.11 6.16
C GLY A 758 -26.77 -7.57 6.63
N GLY A 759 -26.32 -8.50 5.79
CA GLY A 759 -26.18 -9.92 6.13
C GLY A 759 -27.43 -10.74 5.83
N ARG A 760 -27.33 -12.06 6.10
CA ARG A 760 -28.39 -13.03 5.81
C ARG A 760 -29.69 -12.70 6.55
N ASP A 761 -29.60 -12.19 7.77
CA ASP A 761 -30.75 -11.84 8.61
C ASP A 761 -31.57 -10.68 8.02
N ALA A 762 -30.92 -9.78 7.28
CA ALA A 762 -31.59 -8.68 6.59
C ALA A 762 -32.20 -9.08 5.23
N ARG A 763 -31.86 -10.26 4.68
CA ARG A 763 -32.19 -10.66 3.30
C ARG A 763 -33.67 -10.49 2.96
N ALA A 764 -34.56 -10.96 3.82
CA ALA A 764 -36.00 -10.89 3.58
C ALA A 764 -36.49 -9.42 3.45
N ALA A 765 -36.01 -8.54 4.33
CA ALA A 765 -36.34 -7.12 4.28
C ALA A 765 -35.73 -6.44 3.04
N THR A 766 -34.49 -6.78 2.66
CA THR A 766 -33.84 -6.29 1.45
C THR A 766 -34.60 -6.71 0.18
N VAL A 767 -35.00 -7.97 0.09
CA VAL A 767 -35.78 -8.50 -1.04
C VAL A 767 -37.14 -7.82 -1.12
N ALA A 768 -37.84 -7.65 0.01
CA ALA A 768 -39.10 -6.92 0.06
C ALA A 768 -38.93 -5.48 -0.44
N HIS A 769 -37.83 -4.82 -0.08
CA HIS A 769 -37.48 -3.50 -0.61
C HIS A 769 -37.24 -3.53 -2.13
N PHE A 770 -36.48 -4.50 -2.66
CA PHE A 770 -36.27 -4.62 -4.09
C PHE A 770 -37.56 -4.82 -4.87
N CYS A 771 -38.47 -5.66 -4.39
CA CYS A 771 -39.77 -5.88 -5.00
C CYS A 771 -40.62 -4.61 -4.97
N ALA A 772 -40.71 -3.95 -3.81
CA ALA A 772 -41.45 -2.69 -3.64
C ALA A 772 -40.89 -1.59 -4.55
N ASP A 773 -39.58 -1.45 -4.64
CA ASP A 773 -38.90 -0.44 -5.46
C ASP A 773 -39.08 -0.71 -6.97
N SER A 774 -38.95 -1.96 -7.41
CA SER A 774 -39.27 -2.35 -8.79
C SER A 774 -40.73 -2.04 -9.15
N ALA A 775 -41.68 -2.34 -8.26
CA ALA A 775 -43.10 -2.07 -8.50
C ALA A 775 -43.38 -0.57 -8.54
N TRP A 776 -42.75 0.19 -7.64
CA TRP A 776 -42.86 1.64 -7.58
C TRP A 776 -42.40 2.31 -8.89
N TRP A 777 -41.28 1.84 -9.45
CA TRP A 777 -40.75 2.32 -10.72
C TRP A 777 -41.62 1.93 -11.91
N ILE A 778 -41.96 0.65 -12.06
CA ILE A 778 -42.75 0.18 -13.21
C ILE A 778 -44.10 0.90 -13.31
N ARG A 779 -44.81 1.09 -12.18
CA ARG A 779 -46.08 1.85 -12.13
C ARG A 779 -45.94 3.31 -12.59
N ARG A 780 -44.76 3.91 -12.43
CA ARG A 780 -44.47 5.30 -12.83
C ARG A 780 -43.89 5.40 -14.24
N LEU A 781 -43.03 4.47 -14.64
CA LEU A 781 -42.49 4.39 -15.99
C LEU A 781 -43.61 4.23 -17.03
N ALA A 782 -44.63 3.43 -16.72
CA ALA A 782 -45.85 3.30 -17.53
C ALA A 782 -46.60 4.62 -17.77
N ARG A 783 -46.40 5.63 -16.90
CA ARG A 783 -47.14 6.90 -16.90
C ARG A 783 -46.27 8.12 -17.19
N THR A 784 -44.94 7.96 -17.22
CA THR A 784 -44.01 9.10 -17.16
C THR A 784 -42.72 8.80 -17.95
N PRO A 785 -42.76 8.89 -19.30
CA PRO A 785 -41.64 8.51 -20.14
C PRO A 785 -40.50 9.54 -20.18
N GLU A 786 -40.74 10.79 -19.79
CA GLU A 786 -39.76 11.87 -19.95
C GLU A 786 -38.59 11.79 -18.94
N VAL A 787 -37.37 12.02 -19.43
CA VAL A 787 -36.12 11.98 -18.66
C VAL A 787 -36.14 12.94 -17.46
N THR A 788 -36.68 14.15 -17.63
CA THR A 788 -36.76 15.18 -16.57
C THR A 788 -37.60 14.71 -15.39
N ALA A 789 -38.73 14.05 -15.66
CA ALA A 789 -39.62 13.57 -14.63
C ALA A 789 -39.04 12.36 -13.87
N ARG A 790 -38.32 11.46 -14.56
CA ARG A 790 -37.57 10.38 -13.92
C ARG A 790 -36.45 10.90 -13.01
N TYR A 791 -35.76 11.95 -13.45
CA TYR A 791 -34.77 12.66 -12.62
C TYR A 791 -35.40 13.21 -11.33
N VAL A 792 -36.54 13.92 -11.44
CA VAL A 792 -37.28 14.45 -10.28
C VAL A 792 -37.68 13.35 -9.31
N LEU A 793 -38.18 12.22 -9.83
CA LEU A 793 -38.57 11.05 -9.05
C LEU A 793 -37.37 10.44 -8.29
N ALA A 794 -36.23 10.23 -8.97
CA ALA A 794 -35.04 9.66 -8.36
C ALA A 794 -34.48 10.56 -7.24
N VAL A 795 -34.32 11.86 -7.52
CA VAL A 795 -33.81 12.84 -6.54
C VAL A 795 -34.71 12.89 -5.29
N THR A 796 -36.01 12.99 -5.50
CA THR A 796 -36.98 13.11 -4.39
C THR A 796 -37.02 11.85 -3.52
N ARG A 797 -36.98 10.66 -4.15
CA ARG A 797 -36.98 9.37 -3.45
C ARG A 797 -35.73 9.21 -2.58
N ILE A 798 -34.54 9.49 -3.13
CA ILE A 798 -33.27 9.44 -2.38
C ILE A 798 -33.27 10.43 -1.21
N ALA A 799 -33.71 11.67 -1.46
CA ALA A 799 -33.81 12.68 -0.40
C ALA A 799 -34.77 12.23 0.71
N THR A 800 -35.92 11.64 0.34
CA THR A 800 -36.93 11.15 1.28
C THR A 800 -36.38 10.02 2.16
N TRP A 801 -35.72 9.03 1.56
CA TRP A 801 -35.08 7.94 2.29
C TRP A 801 -34.03 8.45 3.29
N CYS A 802 -33.17 9.39 2.86
CA CYS A 802 -32.16 9.98 3.74
C CYS A 802 -32.79 10.78 4.89
N HIS A 803 -33.88 11.51 4.62
CA HIS A 803 -34.60 12.25 5.64
C HIS A 803 -35.27 11.34 6.66
N GLN A 804 -35.86 10.22 6.23
CA GLN A 804 -36.50 9.25 7.12
C GLN A 804 -35.48 8.53 8.01
N LEU A 805 -34.28 8.24 7.49
CA LEU A 805 -33.24 7.50 8.23
C LEU A 805 -32.41 8.37 9.17
N ALA A 806 -32.18 9.65 8.84
CA ALA A 806 -31.25 10.52 9.56
C ALA A 806 -31.84 11.88 9.99
N GLY A 807 -33.09 12.19 9.63
CA GLY A 807 -33.77 13.39 10.07
C GLY A 807 -33.00 14.68 9.72
N PRO A 808 -32.64 15.51 10.72
CA PRO A 808 -31.82 16.72 10.52
C PRO A 808 -30.41 16.45 9.95
N ASP A 809 -29.84 15.27 10.22
CA ASP A 809 -28.49 14.90 9.80
C ASP A 809 -28.42 14.33 8.38
N ALA A 810 -29.54 14.29 7.65
CA ALA A 810 -29.64 13.67 6.32
C ALA A 810 -28.62 14.20 5.30
N VAL A 811 -28.25 15.48 5.37
CA VAL A 811 -27.22 16.07 4.49
C VAL A 811 -25.83 15.50 4.84
N ALA A 812 -25.47 15.46 6.11
CA ALA A 812 -24.20 14.90 6.57
C ALA A 812 -24.13 13.40 6.28
N PHE A 813 -25.25 12.69 6.45
CA PHE A 813 -25.38 11.28 6.13
C PHE A 813 -25.19 10.99 4.63
N LEU A 814 -25.83 11.78 3.75
CA LEU A 814 -25.66 11.67 2.30
C LEU A 814 -24.27 12.10 1.81
N ALA A 815 -23.68 13.09 2.46
CA ALA A 815 -22.31 13.51 2.18
C ALA A 815 -21.30 12.39 2.49
N ARG A 816 -21.46 11.71 3.64
CA ARG A 816 -20.65 10.54 4.03
C ARG A 816 -20.77 9.38 3.04
N LEU A 817 -21.98 9.08 2.55
CA LEU A 817 -22.23 7.99 1.59
C LEU A 817 -21.40 8.09 0.30
N ARG A 818 -21.00 9.29 -0.13
CA ARG A 818 -20.35 9.54 -1.42
C ARG A 818 -19.03 10.30 -1.34
N GLY A 819 -18.50 10.51 -0.13
CA GLY A 819 -17.32 11.34 0.08
C GLY A 819 -17.47 12.76 -0.47
N LEU A 820 -18.71 13.28 -0.49
CA LEU A 820 -18.99 14.62 -0.99
C LEU A 820 -18.65 15.65 0.07
N ASP A 821 -18.07 16.78 -0.33
CA ASP A 821 -17.95 17.93 0.58
C ASP A 821 -19.38 18.41 0.94
N PRO A 822 -19.76 18.40 2.24
CA PRO A 822 -21.07 18.89 2.69
C PRO A 822 -21.35 20.35 2.32
N ARG A 823 -20.33 21.11 1.91
CA ARG A 823 -20.45 22.49 1.42
C ARG A 823 -21.00 22.61 -0.01
N LEU A 824 -20.91 21.58 -0.87
CA LEU A 824 -21.45 21.44 -2.25
C LEU A 824 -21.28 22.69 -3.19
N PRO A 825 -20.99 22.56 -4.51
CA PRO A 825 -19.70 22.57 -5.27
C PRO A 825 -18.73 23.77 -5.16
N SER A 826 -17.49 23.55 -5.67
CA SER A 826 -16.51 24.56 -6.14
C SER A 826 -15.95 24.33 -7.56
N SER A 827 -16.29 23.23 -8.27
CA SER A 827 -15.73 22.88 -9.60
C SER A 827 -16.64 23.24 -10.80
N ARG A 828 -16.10 23.21 -12.03
CA ARG A 828 -16.84 23.52 -13.27
C ARG A 828 -17.87 22.44 -13.63
N ASP A 829 -17.47 21.16 -13.63
CA ASP A 829 -18.32 20.02 -13.98
C ASP A 829 -19.57 19.93 -13.06
N GLN A 830 -19.37 20.21 -11.76
CA GLN A 830 -20.46 20.25 -10.78
C GLN A 830 -21.41 21.45 -11.00
N ARG A 831 -20.95 22.58 -11.56
CA ARG A 831 -21.83 23.72 -11.89
C ARG A 831 -22.75 23.43 -13.07
N GLU A 832 -22.26 22.65 -14.04
CA GLU A 832 -23.04 22.16 -15.18
C GLU A 832 -24.10 21.16 -14.74
N TRP A 833 -23.76 20.20 -13.86
CA TRP A 833 -24.72 19.30 -13.21
C TRP A 833 -25.86 20.02 -12.48
N MET A 834 -25.57 21.19 -11.90
CA MET A 834 -26.56 21.99 -11.17
C MET A 834 -27.55 22.73 -12.08
N ALA A 835 -27.42 22.70 -13.40
CA ALA A 835 -28.39 23.30 -14.31
C ALA A 835 -29.73 22.56 -14.28
N SER A 836 -29.71 21.22 -14.37
CA SER A 836 -30.92 20.39 -14.30
C SER A 836 -31.64 20.51 -12.96
N TYR A 837 -30.89 20.54 -11.85
CA TYR A 837 -31.46 20.79 -10.52
C TYR A 837 -32.19 22.15 -10.46
N ARG A 838 -31.58 23.23 -10.97
CA ARG A 838 -32.17 24.57 -10.90
C ARG A 838 -33.52 24.65 -11.63
N ILE A 839 -33.61 24.01 -12.79
CA ILE A 839 -34.85 23.92 -13.58
C ILE A 839 -35.91 23.11 -12.83
N ALA A 840 -35.52 21.94 -12.29
CA ALA A 840 -36.44 21.02 -11.62
C ALA A 840 -36.81 21.42 -10.18
N ARG A 841 -36.13 22.41 -9.60
CA ARG A 841 -36.19 22.75 -8.16
C ARG A 841 -37.62 22.94 -7.62
N PRO A 842 -38.53 23.69 -8.26
CA PRO A 842 -39.88 23.89 -7.71
C PRO A 842 -40.63 22.56 -7.55
N GLN A 843 -40.54 21.69 -8.55
CA GLN A 843 -41.18 20.36 -8.53
C GLN A 843 -40.53 19.43 -7.50
N LEU A 844 -39.20 19.50 -7.33
CA LEU A 844 -38.47 18.74 -6.32
C LEU A 844 -38.90 19.13 -4.89
N GLU A 845 -39.02 20.43 -4.61
CA GLU A 845 -39.42 20.92 -3.29
C GLU A 845 -40.86 20.53 -2.94
N ASP A 846 -41.78 20.67 -3.88
CA ASP A 846 -43.19 20.30 -3.71
C ASP A 846 -43.39 18.80 -3.47
N ARG A 847 -42.80 17.96 -4.34
CA ARG A 847 -42.87 16.50 -4.16
C ARG A 847 -42.22 16.05 -2.87
N PHE A 848 -41.05 16.59 -2.52
CA PHE A 848 -40.39 16.23 -1.28
C PHE A 848 -41.24 16.59 -0.05
N ALA A 849 -41.92 17.75 -0.04
CA ALA A 849 -42.80 18.13 1.06
C ALA A 849 -43.96 17.14 1.27
N THR A 850 -44.44 16.53 0.18
CA THR A 850 -45.52 15.54 0.18
C THR A 850 -45.01 14.13 0.53
N GLU A 851 -43.99 13.65 -0.19
CA GLU A 851 -43.49 12.28 -0.10
C GLU A 851 -42.71 12.00 1.19
N SER A 852 -42.02 13.01 1.75
CA SER A 852 -41.27 12.84 3.00
C SER A 852 -42.11 12.44 4.21
N ARG A 853 -43.43 12.66 4.16
CA ARG A 853 -44.39 12.29 5.22
C ARG A 853 -44.86 10.85 5.14
N VAL A 854 -44.64 10.16 4.02
CA VAL A 854 -45.09 8.78 3.80
C VAL A 854 -43.94 7.85 4.17
N PRO A 855 -44.02 7.09 5.28
CA PRO A 855 -42.93 6.21 5.69
C PRO A 855 -42.71 5.10 4.66
N GLU A 856 -41.44 4.77 4.39
CA GLU A 856 -41.06 3.60 3.59
C GLU A 856 -40.69 2.44 4.55
N PRO A 857 -41.66 1.58 4.93
CA PRO A 857 -41.45 0.56 5.96
C PRO A 857 -40.37 -0.45 5.59
N THR A 858 -40.13 -0.65 4.30
CA THR A 858 -39.09 -1.55 3.78
C THR A 858 -37.65 -1.07 4.10
N LEU A 859 -37.47 0.18 4.56
CA LEU A 859 -36.18 0.70 5.01
C LEU A 859 -35.92 0.52 6.52
N ALA A 860 -36.92 0.09 7.30
CA ALA A 860 -36.82 0.04 8.76
C ALA A 860 -35.64 -0.83 9.24
N TYR A 861 -35.34 -1.93 8.52
CA TYR A 861 -34.23 -2.82 8.88
C TYR A 861 -32.86 -2.11 8.88
N LEU A 862 -32.67 -1.07 8.07
CA LEU A 862 -31.42 -0.31 8.01
C LEU A 862 -31.07 0.36 9.33
N THR A 863 -32.08 0.69 10.15
CA THR A 863 -31.87 1.34 11.46
C THR A 863 -31.24 0.39 12.49
N GLY A 864 -31.42 -0.92 12.32
CA GLY A 864 -30.82 -1.96 13.18
C GLY A 864 -29.43 -2.42 12.74
N LEU A 865 -28.91 -1.91 11.61
CA LEU A 865 -27.58 -2.28 11.13
C LEU A 865 -26.47 -1.45 11.78
N GLU A 866 -25.28 -2.05 11.88
CA GLU A 866 -24.06 -1.32 12.24
C GLU A 866 -23.85 -0.11 11.29
N PRO A 867 -23.31 1.03 11.76
CA PRO A 867 -23.26 2.27 10.98
C PRO A 867 -22.64 2.13 9.59
N ASP A 868 -21.57 1.34 9.50
CA ASP A 868 -20.84 1.05 8.28
C ASP A 868 -21.64 0.16 7.30
N ALA A 869 -22.27 -0.92 7.79
CA ALA A 869 -23.18 -1.76 7.00
C ALA A 869 -24.41 -0.96 6.52
N ARG A 870 -24.96 -0.08 7.37
CA ARG A 870 -26.08 0.79 7.03
C ARG A 870 -25.73 1.73 5.88
N LEU A 871 -24.53 2.32 5.91
CA LEU A 871 -24.04 3.19 4.83
C LEU A 871 -23.87 2.41 3.53
N LEU A 872 -23.22 1.24 3.55
CA LEU A 872 -23.06 0.41 2.36
C LEU A 872 -24.40 -0.05 1.77
N ALA A 873 -25.30 -0.54 2.62
CA ALA A 873 -26.62 -1.01 2.21
C ALA A 873 -27.41 0.13 1.57
N LEU A 874 -27.51 1.29 2.23
CA LEU A 874 -28.22 2.44 1.67
C LEU A 874 -27.57 2.95 0.38
N ASN A 875 -26.24 3.03 0.31
CA ASN A 875 -25.56 3.43 -0.93
C ASN A 875 -25.91 2.50 -2.09
N SER A 876 -26.01 1.21 -1.79
CA SER A 876 -26.39 0.17 -2.73
C SER A 876 -27.86 0.29 -3.13
N LEU A 877 -28.77 0.55 -2.19
CA LEU A 877 -30.18 0.82 -2.51
C LEU A 877 -30.35 2.05 -3.40
N ILE A 878 -29.59 3.13 -3.15
CA ILE A 878 -29.56 4.34 -3.99
C ILE A 878 -29.13 4.00 -5.42
N HIS A 879 -28.04 3.24 -5.57
CA HIS A 879 -27.58 2.77 -6.88
C HIS A 879 -28.67 1.93 -7.58
N MET A 880 -29.30 1.00 -6.84
CA MET A 880 -30.33 0.12 -7.39
C MET A 880 -31.61 0.86 -7.82
N THR A 881 -32.08 1.87 -7.06
CA THR A 881 -33.25 2.66 -7.49
C THR A 881 -32.94 3.50 -8.73
N VAL A 882 -31.73 4.06 -8.84
CA VAL A 882 -31.30 4.77 -10.05
C VAL A 882 -31.20 3.83 -11.25
N ASN A 883 -30.63 2.64 -11.05
CA ASN A 883 -30.54 1.58 -12.06
C ASN A 883 -31.92 1.13 -12.58
N ARG A 884 -32.94 1.04 -11.72
CA ARG A 884 -34.30 0.65 -12.13
C ARG A 884 -35.02 1.75 -12.91
N GLY A 885 -34.89 2.98 -12.44
CA GLY A 885 -35.65 4.13 -12.96
C GLY A 885 -35.11 4.76 -14.24
N LEU A 886 -33.79 4.68 -14.46
CA LEU A 886 -33.12 5.34 -15.58
C LEU A 886 -32.53 4.31 -16.57
N PRO A 887 -32.52 4.62 -17.89
CA PRO A 887 -31.78 3.83 -18.87
C PRO A 887 -30.31 3.66 -18.48
N LEU A 888 -29.70 2.51 -18.78
CA LEU A 888 -28.33 2.16 -18.32
C LEU A 888 -27.27 3.22 -18.69
N ASN A 889 -27.36 3.79 -19.89
CA ASN A 889 -26.44 4.84 -20.36
C ASN A 889 -26.58 6.17 -19.59
N GLN A 890 -27.74 6.42 -18.97
CA GLN A 890 -28.01 7.59 -18.15
C GLN A 890 -27.78 7.32 -16.67
N ALA A 891 -28.08 6.12 -16.17
CA ALA A 891 -27.94 5.77 -14.77
C ALA A 891 -26.49 5.95 -14.29
N VAL A 892 -25.52 5.36 -15.00
CA VAL A 892 -24.09 5.41 -14.62
C VAL A 892 -23.52 6.83 -14.69
N SER A 893 -23.94 7.63 -15.69
CA SER A 893 -23.41 8.98 -15.90
C SER A 893 -24.05 10.04 -15.00
N ARG A 894 -25.32 9.86 -14.60
CA ARG A 894 -26.11 10.86 -13.86
C ARG A 894 -26.33 10.54 -12.38
N GLU A 895 -26.00 9.35 -11.91
CA GLU A 895 -26.11 9.02 -10.48
C GLU A 895 -25.38 10.03 -9.57
N PRO A 896 -24.13 10.48 -9.85
CA PRO A 896 -23.49 11.53 -9.06
C PRO A 896 -24.25 12.86 -9.05
N GLU A 897 -24.83 13.26 -10.19
CA GLU A 897 -25.66 14.46 -10.34
C GLU A 897 -26.93 14.36 -9.47
N ILE A 898 -27.61 13.21 -9.51
CA ILE A 898 -28.85 12.95 -8.76
C ILE A 898 -28.61 12.99 -7.26
N VAL A 899 -27.52 12.37 -6.78
CA VAL A 899 -27.18 12.38 -5.35
C VAL A 899 -26.83 13.80 -4.87
N MET A 900 -26.07 14.56 -5.68
CA MET A 900 -25.76 15.97 -5.41
C MET A 900 -27.03 16.82 -5.28
N ALA A 901 -27.99 16.61 -6.20
CA ALA A 901 -29.28 17.28 -6.20
C ALA A 901 -30.11 16.95 -4.95
N ALA A 902 -30.11 15.69 -4.51
CA ALA A 902 -30.79 15.27 -3.28
C ALA A 902 -30.17 15.94 -2.03
N ALA A 903 -28.84 16.01 -1.97
CA ALA A 903 -28.13 16.70 -0.88
C ALA A 903 -28.48 18.20 -0.83
N ARG A 904 -28.56 18.86 -1.99
CA ARG A 904 -28.97 20.27 -2.09
C ARG A 904 -30.42 20.49 -1.65
N LEU A 905 -31.33 19.60 -2.05
CA LEU A 905 -32.74 19.65 -1.66
C LEU A 905 -32.89 19.58 -0.13
N LEU A 906 -32.19 18.64 0.51
CA LEU A 906 -32.17 18.48 1.97
C LEU A 906 -31.57 19.70 2.69
N ARG A 907 -30.48 20.27 2.16
CA ARG A 907 -29.84 21.46 2.74
C ARG A 907 -30.74 22.69 2.69
N ALA A 908 -31.43 22.91 1.57
CA ALA A 908 -32.36 24.04 1.42
C ALA A 908 -33.53 23.99 2.41
N ARG A 909 -33.95 22.79 2.83
CA ARG A 909 -34.96 22.62 3.88
C ARG A 909 -34.39 22.89 5.28
N THR A 910 -33.20 22.38 5.57
CA THR A 910 -32.54 22.57 6.87
C THR A 910 -32.38 24.06 7.18
N ALA A 911 -31.89 24.85 6.21
CA ALA A 911 -31.78 26.30 6.34
C ALA A 911 -33.14 26.98 6.66
N ARG A 912 -34.20 26.64 5.92
CA ARG A 912 -35.55 27.17 6.14
C ARG A 912 -36.12 26.82 7.53
N SER A 913 -35.81 25.64 8.06
CA SER A 913 -36.25 25.24 9.42
C SER A 913 -35.55 26.04 10.53
N VAL A 914 -34.26 26.38 10.33
CA VAL A 914 -33.48 27.21 11.26
C VAL A 914 -33.98 28.66 11.23
N ASP A 915 -34.27 29.19 10.05
CA ASP A 915 -34.82 30.55 9.89
C ASP A 915 -36.23 30.67 10.48
N ALA A 916 -37.10 29.67 10.28
CA ALA A 916 -38.43 29.63 10.91
C ALA A 916 -38.36 29.50 12.44
N GLY A 917 -37.40 28.73 12.98
CA GLY A 917 -37.15 28.62 14.41
C GLY A 917 -36.62 29.92 15.05
N ARG A 918 -35.82 30.71 14.30
CA ARG A 918 -35.40 32.06 14.73
C ARG A 918 -36.54 33.07 14.70
N ALA A 919 -37.41 33.02 13.69
CA ALA A 919 -38.60 33.87 13.61
C ALA A 919 -39.67 33.51 14.68
N GLY A 920 -39.77 32.24 15.07
CA GLY A 920 -40.64 31.77 16.15
C GLY A 920 -40.15 32.16 17.56
N ARG A 921 -38.84 32.25 17.78
CA ARG A 921 -38.28 32.73 19.06
C ARG A 921 -38.38 34.25 19.20
N SER A 922 -38.25 35.03 18.12
CA SER A 922 -38.42 36.49 18.17
C SER A 922 -39.87 36.94 18.39
N SER A 923 -40.86 36.06 18.16
CA SER A 923 -42.28 36.32 18.41
C SER A 923 -42.74 35.86 19.80
N ALA A 924 -42.07 34.89 20.43
CA ALA A 924 -42.37 34.44 21.79
C ALA A 924 -41.72 35.32 22.90
N GLU A 925 -40.66 36.06 22.60
CA GLU A 925 -40.01 37.00 23.56
C GLU A 925 -40.58 38.43 23.54
N ARG A 926 -41.70 38.69 22.85
CA ARG A 926 -42.31 40.03 22.75
C ARG A 926 -43.64 40.22 23.50
N VAL A 927 -43.97 39.34 24.44
CA VAL A 927 -45.08 39.59 25.37
C VAL A 927 -44.60 39.45 26.81
N ALA A 928 -44.51 40.62 27.45
CA ALA A 928 -44.48 40.91 28.89
C ALA A 928 -43.16 41.52 29.41
N THR A 929 -43.03 42.84 29.26
CA THR A 929 -42.64 43.72 30.39
C THR A 929 -43.07 45.17 30.12
N PRO A 930 -43.58 45.92 31.11
CA PRO A 930 -44.16 47.24 30.93
C PRO A 930 -43.09 48.34 30.92
N ALA A 931 -43.51 49.49 30.41
CA ALA A 931 -42.74 50.72 30.26
C ALA A 931 -42.09 51.21 31.57
N THR A 932 -40.82 51.59 31.48
CA THR A 932 -40.25 52.67 32.30
C THR A 932 -39.06 53.33 31.61
N ALA A 933 -39.17 54.66 31.50
CA ALA A 933 -38.14 55.70 31.44
C ALA A 933 -37.06 55.69 30.31
N CYS A 934 -37.20 56.67 29.41
CA CYS A 934 -36.09 57.39 28.77
C CYS A 934 -35.05 57.86 29.81
N PRO A 935 -33.76 57.94 29.46
CA PRO A 935 -33.29 59.22 28.92
C PRO A 935 -32.22 59.15 27.81
N THR A 936 -32.38 60.11 26.90
CA THR A 936 -31.35 60.95 26.23
C THR A 936 -30.24 60.33 25.38
N ARG A 937 -30.33 60.68 24.09
CA ARG A 937 -29.24 60.87 23.12
C ARG A 937 -28.06 61.66 23.68
N THR A 938 -26.86 61.20 23.34
CA THR A 938 -25.77 62.05 22.82
C THR A 938 -25.08 61.34 21.66
N PRO A 939 -24.80 62.03 20.55
CA PRO A 939 -24.00 61.52 19.44
C PRO A 939 -22.51 61.86 19.69
N ASP A 940 -21.58 60.99 19.30
CA ASP A 940 -20.45 61.40 18.45
C ASP A 940 -19.48 60.25 18.13
N ARG A 941 -19.24 60.14 16.81
CA ARG A 941 -17.97 60.10 16.06
C ARG A 941 -16.75 59.25 16.49
N ASP A 942 -16.24 58.63 15.44
CA ASP A 942 -14.84 58.39 15.05
C ASP A 942 -14.04 57.27 15.71
N GLY A 943 -13.36 56.48 14.86
CA GLY A 943 -12.22 55.65 15.27
C GLY A 943 -12.00 54.41 14.41
N ALA A 944 -11.04 54.48 13.50
CA ALA A 944 -10.54 53.42 12.65
C ALA A 944 -9.68 52.37 13.39
N ASP A 945 -9.45 51.25 12.69
CA ASP A 945 -8.33 50.28 12.76
C ASP A 945 -7.93 49.64 14.10
N VAL A 946 -8.09 48.31 14.20
CA VAL A 946 -7.00 47.29 14.21
C VAL A 946 -7.53 45.99 13.60
#